data_AF-A0A923BJP4-F1
#
_entry.id   AF-A0A923BJP4-F1
#
_cell.length_a   1.000
_cell.length_b   1.000
_cell.length_c   1.000
_cell.angle_alpha   90.00
_cell.angle_beta   90.00
_cell.angle_gamma   90.00
#
_symmetry.space_group_name_H-M   'P 1'
#
loop_
_entity.id
_entity.type
_entity.pdbx_description
1 polymer ?
#
loop_
_entity_poly.entity_id
_entity_poly.type
_entity_poly.pdbx_seq_one_letter_code
_entity_poly.pdbx_strand_id
1 'polypeptide(L)'
;MSALIATESRPRTLAWFHAGPLLFGDWGTSRLYVLGFAFYFTGHASPLYIGAVSLLMIAVAAAYTIICRCFPEGGGAYAASRAISPTLSVVAATLLLCDYTVTASLSAIEGFHYIGAPGGWAVWLSVGLIASLGVVNWYGARSAGRLALGIALAALAASVLIAVLSLPLLPKGLAAITAGDPSIHGPWNRWEGFVRVVLALSGLEAVANMTGLMVKPVARTARRTIWPVLVEVVCFNMLFAVALGAVPQLAGVTAPDHVVHEVRAGLTPDQVPPEVKEYRDTPMRLLAEHASGNALGPAVGRVVTVGVSVAFALLLFSAVNTAIMAVVAVIYALASDREAPRSLARLNGSGVPRWGLLLACLMPVLVLVLERDAKALGELYAIGVVGAIAINVLCCAVNRALPIARAQRAFLYALSAVMIAIECTIVYAKPNAAIFAGGMIVLVMAARYAGRLLSPGVAQAAPRRLPAPLEPDQGWMSELTREGLPIDAARPRLMLAARGRDQAEFAVDLAKRRGATLFVLFVRTLRLLDVQPGQVPRIEDDPDAQAALGTASVLGRRAGVPVVPIYVAGPDIAGEILDYTTTYGCELLIMGKTRRGVFARSLDGDVVAQVARHLPEGVTLLTRAPGAVPERPEPDHPAQV
;
A
#
# COMPACT_ATOMS: atom_id res chain seq x y z
N MET A 1 -1.83 -18.91 33.30
CA MET A 1 -2.12 -18.01 32.16
C MET A 1 -0.80 -17.39 31.74
N SER A 2 -0.43 -17.40 30.45
CA SER A 2 0.82 -16.78 29.99
C SER A 2 0.95 -15.36 30.54
N ALA A 3 2.08 -15.06 31.21
CA ALA A 3 2.28 -13.80 31.92
C ALA A 3 2.39 -12.58 30.97
N LEU A 4 2.69 -12.81 29.69
CA LEU A 4 2.78 -11.81 28.65
C LEU A 4 1.47 -11.71 27.88
N ILE A 5 0.89 -10.51 27.83
CA ILE A 5 -0.24 -10.20 26.96
C ILE A 5 0.32 -9.53 25.69
N ALA A 6 0.39 -10.31 24.62
CA ALA A 6 0.70 -9.79 23.29
C ALA A 6 -0.60 -9.68 22.50
N THR A 7 -0.96 -8.46 22.14
CA THR A 7 -2.21 -8.17 21.44
C THR A 7 -1.90 -7.51 20.10
N GLU A 8 -2.37 -8.17 19.04
CA GLU A 8 -2.28 -7.69 17.66
C GLU A 8 -3.58 -6.93 17.32
N SER A 9 -3.80 -5.74 17.90
CA SER A 9 -4.99 -4.94 17.59
C SER A 9 -4.72 -3.98 16.44
N ARG A 10 -5.25 -4.29 15.24
CA ARG A 10 -5.45 -3.28 14.20
C ARG A 10 -6.81 -2.61 14.40
N PRO A 11 -6.88 -1.29 14.55
CA PRO A 11 -8.16 -0.59 14.63
C PRO A 11 -8.89 -0.69 13.27
N ARG A 12 -9.99 -1.44 13.24
CA ARG A 12 -10.86 -1.62 12.06
C ARG A 12 -11.84 -0.46 11.93
N THR A 13 -11.33 0.68 11.49
CA THR A 13 -12.08 1.96 11.45
C THR A 13 -12.53 2.36 10.04
N LEU A 14 -12.09 1.63 9.01
CA LEU A 14 -12.36 2.02 7.62
C LEU A 14 -13.76 1.57 7.18
N ALA A 15 -14.70 2.52 7.17
CA ALA A 15 -16.03 2.31 6.63
C ALA A 15 -16.04 2.36 5.09
N TRP A 16 -17.05 1.76 4.47
CA TRP A 16 -17.14 1.65 3.00
C TRP A 16 -17.16 3.02 2.28
N PHE A 17 -17.72 4.06 2.90
CA PHE A 17 -17.75 5.41 2.33
C PHE A 17 -16.42 6.17 2.45
N HIS A 18 -15.51 5.70 3.31
CA HIS A 18 -14.11 6.17 3.34
C HIS A 18 -13.23 5.32 2.41
N ALA A 19 -13.46 4.00 2.38
CA ALA A 19 -12.73 3.07 1.51
C ALA A 19 -13.01 3.29 0.02
N GLY A 20 -14.24 3.68 -0.34
CA GLY A 20 -14.67 3.86 -1.73
C GLY A 20 -13.86 4.93 -2.46
N PRO A 21 -13.77 6.17 -1.95
CA PRO A 21 -12.94 7.20 -2.55
C PRO A 21 -11.45 6.84 -2.59
N LEU A 22 -10.92 6.13 -1.59
CA LEU A 22 -9.53 5.66 -1.61
C LEU A 22 -9.31 4.63 -2.73
N LEU A 23 -10.24 3.69 -2.89
CA LEU A 23 -10.24 2.76 -4.02
C LEU A 23 -10.37 3.49 -5.36
N PHE A 24 -11.24 4.50 -5.46
CA PHE A 24 -11.34 5.35 -6.65
C PHE A 24 -10.01 6.05 -6.96
N GLY A 25 -9.23 6.43 -5.95
CA GLY A 25 -7.89 6.99 -6.12
C GLY A 25 -6.95 6.08 -6.92
N ASP A 26 -6.99 4.77 -6.69
CA ASP A 26 -6.11 3.82 -7.39
C ASP A 26 -6.76 3.24 -8.66
N TRP A 27 -8.06 2.96 -8.62
CA TRP A 27 -8.77 2.35 -9.74
C TRP A 27 -9.19 3.37 -10.80
N GLY A 28 -9.65 4.55 -10.34
CA GLY A 28 -10.14 5.62 -11.18
C GLY A 28 -9.04 6.34 -11.96
N THR A 29 -7.81 6.40 -11.46
CA THR A 29 -6.65 6.99 -12.16
C THR A 29 -6.36 6.31 -13.49
N SER A 30 -6.65 5.02 -13.63
CA SER A 30 -6.40 4.29 -14.88
C SER A 30 -7.06 4.94 -16.10
N ARG A 31 -8.23 5.57 -15.96
CA ARG A 31 -8.91 6.24 -17.08
C ARG A 31 -8.09 7.38 -17.68
N LEU A 32 -7.19 7.97 -16.89
CA LEU A 32 -6.39 9.13 -17.28
C LEU A 32 -5.40 8.81 -18.40
N TYR A 33 -5.08 7.53 -18.65
CA TYR A 33 -4.22 7.09 -19.73
C TYR A 33 -4.83 5.95 -20.57
N VAL A 34 -5.64 5.06 -19.98
CA VAL A 34 -6.20 3.90 -20.70
C VAL A 34 -7.11 4.28 -21.87
N LEU A 35 -7.86 5.37 -21.75
CA LEU A 35 -8.74 5.83 -22.83
C LEU A 35 -7.95 6.25 -24.08
N GLY A 36 -6.81 6.92 -23.87
CA GLY A 36 -5.90 7.33 -24.94
C GLY A 36 -5.23 6.12 -25.59
N PHE A 37 -4.75 5.16 -24.78
CA PHE A 37 -4.21 3.90 -25.29
C PHE A 37 -5.23 3.09 -26.08
N ALA A 38 -6.49 3.02 -25.62
CA ALA A 38 -7.54 2.32 -26.33
C ALA A 38 -7.77 2.90 -27.73
N PHE A 39 -7.85 4.23 -27.85
CA PHE A 39 -7.97 4.90 -29.14
C PHE A 39 -6.70 4.71 -29.99
N TYR A 40 -5.52 4.82 -29.40
CA TYR A 40 -4.24 4.65 -30.10
C TYR A 40 -4.09 3.26 -30.74
N PHE A 41 -4.49 2.19 -30.04
CA PHE A 41 -4.38 0.82 -30.54
C PHE A 41 -5.52 0.39 -31.47
N THR A 42 -6.72 0.97 -31.33
CA THR A 42 -7.93 0.43 -31.98
C THR A 42 -8.76 1.47 -32.74
N GLY A 43 -8.37 2.75 -32.68
CA GLY A 43 -9.07 3.87 -33.32
C GLY A 43 -10.52 3.97 -32.86
N HIS A 44 -11.42 4.18 -33.83
CA HIS A 44 -12.85 4.27 -33.59
C HIS A 44 -13.53 2.97 -33.13
N ALA A 45 -12.83 1.83 -33.08
CA ALA A 45 -13.33 0.63 -32.43
C ALA A 45 -13.16 0.67 -30.90
N SER A 46 -12.43 1.66 -30.36
CA SER A 46 -12.08 1.75 -28.93
C SER A 46 -13.25 1.63 -27.95
N PRO A 47 -14.47 2.17 -28.19
CA PRO A 47 -15.58 1.95 -27.25
C PRO A 47 -15.99 0.48 -27.13
N LEU A 48 -15.86 -0.32 -28.20
CA LEU A 48 -16.14 -1.76 -28.17
C LEU A 48 -15.12 -2.50 -27.31
N TYR A 49 -13.84 -2.16 -27.44
CA TYR A 49 -12.77 -2.73 -26.63
C TYR A 49 -12.87 -2.33 -25.16
N ILE A 50 -13.18 -1.05 -24.87
CA ILE A 50 -13.45 -0.58 -23.51
C ILE A 50 -14.67 -1.29 -22.92
N GLY A 51 -15.70 -1.58 -23.72
CA GLY A 51 -16.83 -2.40 -23.31
C GLY A 51 -16.43 -3.83 -22.93
N ALA A 52 -15.62 -4.49 -23.76
CA ALA A 52 -15.11 -5.83 -23.45
C ALA A 52 -14.23 -5.84 -22.18
N VAL A 53 -13.35 -4.84 -22.00
CA VAL A 53 -12.54 -4.69 -20.80
C VAL A 53 -13.41 -4.41 -19.58
N SER A 54 -14.48 -3.63 -19.74
CA SER A 54 -15.46 -3.38 -18.67
C SER A 54 -16.17 -4.67 -18.22
N LEU A 55 -16.51 -5.56 -19.15
CA LEU A 55 -17.08 -6.87 -18.84
C LEU A 55 -16.08 -7.75 -18.06
N LEU A 56 -14.82 -7.79 -18.50
CA LEU A 56 -13.75 -8.49 -17.77
C LEU A 56 -13.59 -7.90 -16.37
N MET A 57 -13.59 -6.59 -16.25
CA MET A 57 -13.45 -5.87 -14.98
C MET A 57 -14.61 -6.15 -14.01
N ILE A 58 -15.85 -6.26 -14.51
CA ILE A 58 -17.01 -6.71 -13.70
C ILE A 58 -16.79 -8.13 -13.19
N ALA A 59 -16.29 -9.04 -14.03
CA ALA A 59 -15.99 -10.41 -13.62
C ALA A 59 -14.88 -10.46 -12.55
N VAL A 60 -13.80 -9.69 -12.72
CA VAL A 60 -12.73 -9.60 -11.73
C VAL A 60 -13.26 -9.00 -10.42
N ALA A 61 -14.06 -7.93 -10.45
CA ALA A 61 -14.67 -7.35 -9.25
C ALA A 61 -15.59 -8.33 -8.50
N ALA A 62 -16.33 -9.18 -9.23
CA ALA A 62 -17.11 -10.26 -8.64
C ALA A 62 -16.22 -11.31 -7.96
N ALA A 63 -15.09 -11.68 -8.57
CA ALA A 63 -14.09 -12.56 -7.96
C ALA A 63 -13.49 -11.93 -6.69
N TYR A 64 -13.14 -10.65 -6.72
CA TYR A 64 -12.60 -9.93 -5.56
C TYR A 64 -13.59 -9.81 -4.41
N THR A 65 -14.89 -9.74 -4.69
CA THR A 65 -15.93 -9.82 -3.65
C THR A 65 -15.87 -11.16 -2.91
N ILE A 66 -15.53 -12.26 -3.61
CA ILE A 66 -15.33 -13.60 -3.01
C ILE A 66 -14.01 -13.63 -2.24
N ILE A 67 -12.92 -13.14 -2.83
CA ILE A 67 -11.57 -13.12 -2.24
C ILE A 67 -11.57 -12.33 -0.92
N CYS A 68 -12.10 -11.10 -0.91
CA CYS A 68 -12.18 -10.25 0.28
C CYS A 68 -12.99 -10.88 1.43
N ARG A 69 -13.98 -11.74 1.10
CA ARG A 69 -14.73 -12.52 2.10
C ARG A 69 -13.88 -13.65 2.69
N CYS A 70 -13.04 -14.29 1.89
CA CYS A 70 -12.16 -15.39 2.30
C CYS A 70 -10.93 -14.90 3.07
N PHE A 71 -10.44 -13.69 2.78
CA PHE A 71 -9.28 -13.07 3.40
C PHE A 71 -9.66 -11.74 4.08
N PRO A 72 -10.41 -11.78 5.20
CA PRO A 72 -10.91 -10.57 5.88
C PRO A 72 -9.84 -9.78 6.63
N GLU A 73 -8.61 -10.29 6.65
CA GLU A 73 -7.46 -9.67 7.34
C GLU A 73 -6.46 -9.04 6.35
N GLY A 74 -6.74 -9.06 5.05
CA GLY A 74 -5.87 -8.47 4.02
C GLY A 74 -4.96 -9.46 3.32
N GLY A 75 -4.04 -8.91 2.53
CA GLY A 75 -2.91 -9.63 1.94
C GLY A 75 -3.07 -10.05 0.48
N GLY A 76 -4.22 -9.78 -0.15
CA GLY A 76 -4.42 -9.89 -1.60
C GLY A 76 -3.86 -11.16 -2.25
N ALA A 77 -3.18 -10.98 -3.39
CA ALA A 77 -2.55 -12.08 -4.13
C ALA A 77 -1.49 -12.86 -3.32
N TYR A 78 -0.74 -12.18 -2.44
CA TYR A 78 0.28 -12.85 -1.64
C TYR A 78 -0.33 -13.83 -0.63
N ALA A 79 -1.34 -13.42 0.13
CA ALA A 79 -1.96 -14.28 1.13
C ALA A 79 -2.65 -15.49 0.47
N ALA A 80 -3.36 -15.26 -0.64
CA ALA A 80 -4.01 -16.34 -1.40
C ALA A 80 -3.02 -17.38 -1.92
N SER A 81 -1.90 -16.93 -2.48
CA SER A 81 -0.85 -17.82 -3.01
C SER A 81 -0.02 -18.48 -1.91
N ARG A 82 0.22 -17.80 -0.79
CA ARG A 82 0.93 -18.36 0.38
C ARG A 82 0.18 -19.54 1.00
N ALA A 83 -1.16 -19.49 1.00
CA ALA A 83 -1.99 -20.60 1.46
C ALA A 83 -1.85 -21.87 0.61
N ILE A 84 -1.32 -21.77 -0.61
CA ILE A 84 -1.04 -22.90 -1.51
C ILE A 84 0.44 -23.28 -1.44
N SER A 85 1.35 -22.33 -1.65
CA SER A 85 2.78 -22.58 -1.67
C SER A 85 3.61 -21.34 -1.33
N PRO A 86 4.66 -21.47 -0.48
CA PRO A 86 5.64 -20.43 -0.24
C PRO A 86 6.33 -19.91 -1.51
N THR A 87 6.65 -20.76 -2.48
CA THR A 87 7.33 -20.31 -3.72
C THR A 87 6.41 -19.49 -4.60
N LEU A 88 5.16 -19.92 -4.74
CA LEU A 88 4.15 -19.21 -5.50
C LEU A 88 3.85 -17.83 -4.91
N SER A 89 3.87 -17.70 -3.57
CA SER A 89 3.73 -16.41 -2.90
C SER A 89 4.81 -15.41 -3.24
N VAL A 90 6.06 -15.86 -3.42
CA VAL A 90 7.16 -14.98 -3.82
C VAL A 90 6.97 -14.52 -5.27
N VAL A 91 6.52 -15.40 -6.17
CA VAL A 91 6.22 -15.02 -7.56
C VAL A 91 5.08 -14.01 -7.61
N ALA A 92 3.98 -14.25 -6.88
CA ALA A 92 2.84 -13.34 -6.80
C ALA A 92 3.25 -11.96 -6.23
N ALA A 93 4.00 -11.93 -5.13
CA ALA A 93 4.53 -10.69 -4.57
C ALA A 93 5.48 -9.97 -5.53
N THR A 94 6.27 -10.70 -6.31
CA THR A 94 7.18 -10.08 -7.28
C THR A 94 6.42 -9.44 -8.44
N LEU A 95 5.33 -10.06 -8.90
CA LEU A 95 4.45 -9.47 -9.90
C LEU A 95 3.75 -8.21 -9.38
N LEU A 96 3.30 -8.22 -8.11
CA LEU A 96 2.79 -7.01 -7.44
C LEU A 96 3.88 -5.94 -7.29
N LEU A 97 5.12 -6.33 -6.99
CA LEU A 97 6.25 -5.42 -6.90
C LEU A 97 6.53 -4.74 -8.26
N CYS A 98 6.51 -5.52 -9.35
CA CYS A 98 6.62 -5.01 -10.71
C CYS A 98 5.48 -4.02 -11.02
N ASP A 99 4.24 -4.42 -10.76
CA ASP A 99 3.05 -3.58 -10.93
C ASP A 99 3.21 -2.24 -10.21
N TYR A 100 3.37 -2.24 -8.88
CA TYR A 100 3.43 -1.00 -8.12
C TYR A 100 4.62 -0.13 -8.50
N THR A 101 5.74 -0.74 -8.90
CA THR A 101 6.92 0.01 -9.39
C THR A 101 6.59 0.78 -10.67
N VAL A 102 5.93 0.14 -11.62
CA VAL A 102 5.54 0.78 -12.88
C VAL A 102 4.38 1.74 -12.66
N THR A 103 3.43 1.43 -11.78
CA THR A 103 2.34 2.34 -11.37
C THR A 103 2.89 3.65 -10.80
N ALA A 104 3.90 3.59 -9.92
CA ALA A 104 4.57 4.78 -9.39
C ALA A 104 5.29 5.58 -10.48
N SER A 105 5.90 4.90 -11.45
CA SER A 105 6.63 5.53 -12.56
C SER A 105 5.66 6.22 -13.53
N LEU A 106 4.67 5.49 -14.03
CA LEU A 106 3.67 5.95 -14.98
C LEU A 106 2.83 7.09 -14.39
N SER A 107 2.39 6.97 -13.14
CA SER A 107 1.59 8.03 -12.50
C SER A 107 2.42 9.30 -12.25
N ALA A 108 3.71 9.17 -11.95
CA ALA A 108 4.56 10.34 -11.76
C ALA A 108 4.72 11.13 -13.07
N ILE A 109 5.09 10.45 -14.16
CA ILE A 109 5.34 11.12 -15.44
C ILE A 109 4.06 11.70 -16.05
N GLU A 110 2.96 10.94 -16.01
CA GLU A 110 1.67 11.40 -16.52
C GLU A 110 1.12 12.58 -15.71
N GLY A 111 1.31 12.58 -14.38
CA GLY A 111 0.92 13.72 -13.55
C GLY A 111 1.58 15.02 -14.01
N PHE A 112 2.83 14.97 -14.45
CA PHE A 112 3.55 16.12 -15.04
C PHE A 112 3.09 16.45 -16.46
N HIS A 113 2.72 15.47 -17.29
CA HIS A 113 2.11 15.72 -18.60
C HIS A 113 0.76 16.42 -18.49
N TYR A 114 -0.07 16.04 -17.51
CA TYR A 114 -1.36 16.70 -17.26
C TYR A 114 -1.22 18.19 -16.94
N ILE A 115 -0.20 18.59 -16.17
CA ILE A 115 0.08 20.03 -15.89
C ILE A 115 0.91 20.73 -16.98
N GLY A 116 1.24 20.04 -18.08
CA GLY A 116 1.96 20.62 -19.21
C GLY A 116 3.45 20.83 -18.97
N ALA A 117 4.09 20.00 -18.15
CA ALA A 117 5.53 20.06 -17.95
C ALA A 117 6.28 19.81 -19.27
N PRO A 118 7.36 20.55 -19.57
CA PRO A 118 8.17 20.30 -20.76
C PRO A 118 8.77 18.89 -20.75
N GLY A 119 8.73 18.19 -21.90
CA GLY A 119 9.13 16.77 -21.99
C GLY A 119 10.55 16.46 -21.48
N GLY A 120 11.50 17.39 -21.63
CA GLY A 120 12.86 17.24 -21.10
C GLY A 120 12.96 17.30 -19.57
N TRP A 121 11.98 17.91 -18.90
CA TRP A 121 11.95 18.07 -17.44
C TRP A 121 11.00 17.09 -16.75
N ALA A 122 10.02 16.50 -17.45
CA ALA A 122 9.02 15.61 -16.88
C ALA A 122 9.63 14.45 -16.07
N VAL A 123 10.70 13.82 -16.58
CA VAL A 123 11.43 12.75 -15.89
C VAL A 123 12.08 13.25 -14.60
N TRP A 124 12.81 14.35 -14.66
CA TRP A 124 13.51 14.90 -13.48
C TRP A 124 12.53 15.40 -12.41
N LEU A 125 11.42 15.99 -12.82
CA LEU A 125 10.33 16.38 -11.92
C LEU A 125 9.68 15.15 -11.27
N SER A 126 9.50 14.06 -12.03
CA SER A 126 9.00 12.77 -11.52
C SER A 126 9.94 12.17 -10.48
N VAL A 127 11.26 12.19 -10.74
CA VAL A 127 12.28 11.75 -9.77
C VAL A 127 12.24 12.61 -8.51
N GLY A 128 12.14 13.93 -8.66
CA GLY A 128 11.99 14.86 -7.54
C GLY A 128 10.73 14.60 -6.71
N LEU A 129 9.60 14.32 -7.36
CA LEU A 129 8.35 13.94 -6.71
C LEU A 129 8.52 12.65 -5.90
N ILE A 130 9.03 11.57 -6.50
CA ILE A 130 9.23 10.27 -5.83
C ILE A 130 10.16 10.43 -4.63
N ALA A 131 11.26 11.17 -4.77
CA ALA A 131 12.18 11.45 -3.68
C ALA A 131 11.50 12.24 -2.55
N SER A 132 10.73 13.28 -2.88
CA SER A 132 10.00 14.08 -1.89
C SER A 132 8.95 13.26 -1.12
N LEU A 133 8.19 12.41 -1.82
CA LEU A 133 7.23 11.49 -1.22
C LEU A 133 7.93 10.46 -0.34
N GLY A 134 9.10 9.95 -0.76
CA GLY A 134 9.96 9.11 0.06
C GLY A 134 10.36 9.77 1.39
N VAL A 135 10.76 11.05 1.35
CA VAL A 135 11.07 11.82 2.56
C VAL A 135 9.84 12.00 3.45
N VAL A 136 8.68 12.36 2.87
CA VAL A 136 7.43 12.53 3.61
C VAL A 136 7.01 11.21 4.29
N ASN A 137 7.09 10.09 3.56
CA ASN A 137 6.76 8.77 4.08
C ASN A 137 7.76 8.27 5.12
N TRP A 138 9.03 8.67 5.04
CA TRP A 138 10.04 8.33 6.05
C TRP A 138 9.63 8.78 7.46
N TYR A 139 9.00 9.95 7.57
CA TYR A 139 8.50 10.48 8.84
C TYR A 139 7.14 9.89 9.27
N GLY A 140 6.48 9.11 8.41
CA GLY A 140 5.22 8.44 8.69
C GLY A 140 4.02 9.39 8.61
N ALA A 141 3.61 9.74 7.40
CA ALA A 141 2.59 10.75 7.11
C ALA A 141 1.18 10.38 7.65
N ARG A 142 0.89 10.76 8.90
CA ARG A 142 -0.44 10.54 9.55
C ARG A 142 -1.59 11.24 8.83
N SER A 143 -1.32 12.29 8.04
CA SER A 143 -2.32 13.05 7.29
C SER A 143 -2.51 12.58 5.83
N ALA A 144 -1.65 11.69 5.32
CA ALA A 144 -1.66 11.29 3.90
C ALA A 144 -3.01 10.71 3.47
N GLY A 145 -3.64 9.87 4.30
CA GLY A 145 -4.95 9.29 3.98
C GLY A 145 -6.08 10.31 3.87
N ARG A 146 -6.08 11.37 4.70
CA ARG A 146 -7.08 12.45 4.63
C ARG A 146 -6.88 13.34 3.39
N LEU A 147 -5.62 13.63 3.05
CA LEU A 147 -5.27 14.35 1.84
C LEU A 147 -5.69 13.56 0.60
N ALA A 148 -5.34 12.27 0.54
CA ALA A 148 -5.69 11.38 -0.56
C ALA A 148 -7.21 11.30 -0.77
N LEU A 149 -7.99 11.22 0.32
CA LEU A 149 -9.44 11.28 0.27
C LEU A 149 -9.95 12.60 -0.37
N GLY A 150 -9.41 13.75 0.05
CA GLY A 150 -9.79 15.04 -0.52
C GLY A 150 -9.47 15.17 -2.01
N ILE A 151 -8.28 14.70 -2.42
CA ILE A 151 -7.85 14.66 -3.82
C ILE A 151 -8.75 13.74 -4.65
N ALA A 152 -9.07 12.55 -4.14
CA ALA A 152 -9.96 11.60 -4.81
C ALA A 152 -11.35 12.19 -5.04
N LEU A 153 -11.92 12.87 -4.04
CA LEU A 153 -13.22 13.54 -4.19
C LEU A 153 -13.17 14.70 -5.20
N ALA A 154 -12.10 15.50 -5.19
CA ALA A 154 -11.91 16.58 -6.17
C ALA A 154 -11.80 16.04 -7.60
N ALA A 155 -11.05 14.96 -7.81
CA ALA A 155 -10.92 14.33 -9.12
C ALA A 155 -12.20 13.61 -9.58
N LEU A 156 -12.98 13.05 -8.64
CA LEU A 156 -14.31 12.52 -8.94
C LEU A 156 -15.24 13.65 -9.41
N ALA A 157 -15.26 14.78 -8.71
CA ALA A 157 -16.05 15.95 -9.10
C ALA A 157 -15.63 16.48 -10.49
N ALA A 158 -14.32 16.54 -10.75
CA ALA A 158 -13.78 16.90 -12.06
C ALA A 158 -14.21 15.92 -13.17
N SER A 159 -14.22 14.62 -12.88
CA SER A 159 -14.71 13.59 -13.81
C SER A 159 -16.20 13.76 -14.10
N VAL A 160 -17.03 13.98 -13.07
CA VAL A 160 -18.47 14.24 -13.23
C VAL A 160 -18.71 15.49 -14.08
N LEU A 161 -17.96 16.57 -13.83
CA LEU A 161 -18.05 17.79 -14.61
C LEU A 161 -17.76 17.53 -16.10
N ILE A 162 -16.64 16.88 -16.42
CA ILE A 162 -16.31 16.54 -17.81
C ILE A 162 -17.38 15.63 -18.42
N ALA A 163 -17.89 14.65 -17.67
CA ALA A 163 -18.92 13.73 -18.16
C ALA A 163 -20.18 14.49 -18.59
N VAL A 164 -20.65 15.44 -17.77
CA VAL A 164 -21.80 16.30 -18.09
C VAL A 164 -21.51 17.17 -19.32
N LEU A 165 -20.34 17.82 -19.38
CA LEU A 165 -19.95 18.66 -20.51
C LEU A 165 -19.75 17.86 -21.81
N SER A 166 -19.49 16.56 -21.70
CA SER A 166 -19.29 15.65 -22.85
C SER A 166 -20.59 15.03 -23.37
N LEU A 167 -21.73 15.19 -22.69
CA LEU A 167 -23.02 14.64 -23.15
C LEU A 167 -23.39 15.05 -24.60
N PRO A 168 -23.17 16.30 -25.05
CA PRO A 168 -23.47 16.69 -26.44
C PRO A 168 -22.58 16.00 -27.49
N LEU A 169 -21.44 15.44 -27.09
CA LEU A 169 -20.52 14.73 -27.98
C LEU A 169 -20.97 13.29 -28.25
N LEU A 170 -21.79 12.72 -27.38
CA LEU A 170 -22.16 11.30 -27.44
C LEU A 170 -22.85 10.88 -28.75
N PRO A 171 -23.81 11.63 -29.32
CA PRO A 171 -24.44 11.23 -30.59
C PRO A 171 -23.42 11.10 -31.74
N LYS A 172 -22.48 12.04 -31.84
CA LYS A 172 -21.41 12.00 -32.84
C LYS A 172 -20.42 10.87 -32.56
N GLY A 173 -20.07 10.66 -31.29
CA GLY A 173 -19.17 9.59 -30.86
C GLY A 173 -19.75 8.21 -31.16
N LEU A 174 -21.03 8.00 -30.89
CA LEU A 174 -21.75 6.75 -31.22
C LEU A 174 -21.81 6.52 -32.73
N ALA A 175 -22.04 7.56 -33.52
CA ALA A 175 -22.03 7.48 -34.98
C ALA A 175 -20.64 7.19 -35.56
N ALA A 176 -19.58 7.59 -34.86
CA ALA A 176 -18.20 7.34 -35.25
C ALA A 176 -17.73 5.91 -34.93
N ILE A 177 -18.45 5.12 -34.13
CA ILE A 177 -18.05 3.75 -33.78
C ILE A 177 -18.02 2.87 -35.03
N THR A 178 -16.87 2.23 -35.26
CA THR A 178 -16.69 1.27 -36.35
C THR A 178 -16.39 -0.13 -35.81
N ALA A 179 -16.54 -1.14 -36.65
CA ALA A 179 -16.12 -2.51 -36.33
C ALA A 179 -14.57 -2.69 -36.36
N GLY A 180 -13.83 -1.60 -36.56
CA GLY A 180 -12.36 -1.56 -36.69
C GLY A 180 -11.86 -1.50 -38.12
N ASP A 181 -10.61 -1.07 -38.29
CA ASP A 181 -9.87 -1.05 -39.57
C ASP A 181 -9.57 -2.50 -40.05
N PRO A 182 -9.38 -2.74 -41.36
CA PRO A 182 -8.98 -4.05 -41.89
C PRO A 182 -7.76 -4.69 -41.21
N SER A 183 -6.82 -3.89 -40.72
CA SER A 183 -5.65 -4.35 -39.97
C SER A 183 -6.00 -5.09 -38.67
N ILE A 184 -7.19 -4.87 -38.10
CA ILE A 184 -7.66 -5.47 -36.84
C ILE A 184 -8.85 -6.42 -37.02
N HIS A 185 -9.13 -6.91 -38.23
CA HIS A 185 -10.28 -7.77 -38.50
C HIS A 185 -10.12 -9.24 -38.07
N GLY A 186 -8.91 -9.80 -38.09
CA GLY A 186 -8.67 -11.20 -37.74
C GLY A 186 -9.02 -11.52 -36.28
N PRO A 187 -9.56 -12.72 -35.95
CA PRO A 187 -9.88 -13.09 -34.56
C PRO A 187 -8.69 -12.95 -33.60
N TRP A 188 -7.50 -13.31 -34.06
CA TRP A 188 -6.26 -13.13 -33.30
C TRP A 188 -5.89 -11.66 -33.11
N ASN A 189 -6.00 -10.82 -34.15
CA ASN A 189 -5.69 -9.39 -34.05
C ASN A 189 -6.68 -8.66 -33.12
N ARG A 190 -7.95 -9.06 -33.11
CA ARG A 190 -8.93 -8.54 -32.14
C ARG A 190 -8.61 -8.99 -30.72
N TRP A 191 -8.20 -10.24 -30.53
CA TRP A 191 -7.75 -10.72 -29.24
C TRP A 191 -6.52 -9.95 -28.76
N GLU A 192 -5.50 -9.78 -29.61
CA GLU A 192 -4.30 -9.02 -29.28
C GLU A 192 -4.62 -7.54 -28.98
N GLY A 193 -5.48 -6.91 -29.79
CA GLY A 193 -5.97 -5.54 -29.55
C GLY A 193 -6.69 -5.43 -28.21
N PHE A 194 -7.52 -6.42 -27.86
CA PHE A 194 -8.15 -6.52 -26.55
C PHE A 194 -7.09 -6.61 -25.44
N VAL A 195 -6.13 -7.53 -25.54
CA VAL A 195 -5.06 -7.69 -24.54
C VAL A 195 -4.22 -6.41 -24.37
N ARG A 196 -3.98 -5.64 -25.45
CA ARG A 196 -3.28 -4.35 -25.38
C ARG A 196 -4.05 -3.29 -24.58
N VAL A 197 -5.38 -3.35 -24.58
CA VAL A 197 -6.27 -2.42 -23.86
C VAL A 197 -6.62 -2.91 -22.44
N VAL A 198 -6.27 -4.14 -22.06
CA VAL A 198 -6.44 -4.73 -20.71
C VAL A 198 -5.45 -4.11 -19.70
N LEU A 199 -5.49 -2.79 -19.59
CA LEU A 199 -4.70 -1.97 -18.67
C LEU A 199 -5.57 -1.38 -17.55
N ALA A 200 -6.88 -1.27 -17.78
CA ALA A 200 -7.85 -0.75 -16.80
C ALA A 200 -8.20 -1.71 -15.65
N LEU A 201 -7.43 -2.79 -15.45
CA LEU A 201 -7.64 -3.71 -14.32
C LEU A 201 -6.91 -3.26 -13.03
N SER A 202 -6.09 -2.19 -13.10
CA SER A 202 -5.40 -1.65 -11.91
C SER A 202 -6.35 -1.20 -10.83
N GLY A 203 -5.97 -1.41 -9.57
CA GLY A 203 -6.64 -0.82 -8.41
C GLY A 203 -7.55 -1.77 -7.63
N LEU A 204 -7.96 -2.91 -8.20
CA LEU A 204 -8.73 -3.92 -7.46
C LEU A 204 -7.93 -4.57 -6.31
N GLU A 205 -6.61 -4.72 -6.48
CA GLU A 205 -5.71 -5.20 -5.42
C GLU A 205 -5.65 -4.24 -4.21
N ALA A 206 -5.85 -2.93 -4.42
CA ALA A 206 -5.88 -1.97 -3.32
C ALA A 206 -6.98 -2.30 -2.30
N VAL A 207 -8.15 -2.73 -2.76
CA VAL A 207 -9.25 -3.16 -1.86
C VAL A 207 -8.85 -4.39 -1.06
N ALA A 208 -8.23 -5.36 -1.72
CA ALA A 208 -7.85 -6.63 -1.11
C ALA A 208 -6.79 -6.43 -0.02
N ASN A 209 -5.95 -5.40 -0.14
CA ASN A 209 -4.97 -5.01 0.86
C ASN A 209 -5.60 -4.26 2.05
N MET A 210 -6.63 -3.44 1.80
CA MET A 210 -7.33 -2.66 2.83
C MET A 210 -8.31 -3.45 3.71
N THR A 211 -8.66 -4.70 3.39
CA THR A 211 -9.71 -5.45 4.12
C THR A 211 -9.42 -5.62 5.62
N GLY A 212 -8.14 -5.67 6.01
CA GLY A 212 -7.71 -5.72 7.41
C GLY A 212 -8.08 -4.48 8.22
N LEU A 213 -8.31 -3.33 7.58
CA LEU A 213 -8.74 -2.07 8.20
C LEU A 213 -10.26 -1.88 8.18
N MET A 214 -10.98 -2.70 7.42
CA MET A 214 -12.42 -2.53 7.22
C MET A 214 -13.23 -2.92 8.45
N VAL A 215 -14.27 -2.12 8.71
CA VAL A 215 -15.29 -2.40 9.73
C VAL A 215 -15.97 -3.74 9.42
N LYS A 216 -16.12 -4.60 10.44
CA LYS A 216 -16.81 -5.88 10.30
C LYS A 216 -18.33 -5.68 10.14
N PRO A 217 -19.03 -6.52 9.36
CA PRO A 217 -18.53 -7.66 8.59
C PRO A 217 -17.83 -7.24 7.28
N VAL A 218 -16.55 -7.61 7.13
CA VAL A 218 -15.69 -7.21 6.00
C VAL A 218 -16.31 -7.54 4.65
N ALA A 219 -16.93 -8.71 4.50
CA ALA A 219 -17.58 -9.11 3.26
C ALA A 219 -18.64 -8.10 2.78
N ARG A 220 -19.39 -7.49 3.72
CA ARG A 220 -20.40 -6.48 3.39
C ARG A 220 -19.74 -5.14 3.07
N THR A 221 -18.75 -4.75 3.86
CA THR A 221 -18.01 -3.49 3.70
C THR A 221 -17.23 -3.47 2.37
N ALA A 222 -16.49 -4.52 2.05
CA ALA A 222 -15.78 -4.68 0.80
C ALA A 222 -16.73 -4.67 -0.40
N ARG A 223 -17.86 -5.40 -0.34
CA ARG A 223 -18.87 -5.37 -1.41
C ARG A 223 -19.44 -3.97 -1.64
N ARG A 224 -19.75 -3.22 -0.57
CA ARG A 224 -20.24 -1.83 -0.66
C ARG A 224 -19.16 -0.84 -1.09
N THR A 225 -17.90 -1.24 -1.07
CA THR A 225 -16.78 -0.44 -1.56
C THR A 225 -16.54 -0.69 -3.05
N ILE A 226 -16.44 -1.97 -3.45
CA ILE A 226 -16.10 -2.39 -4.82
C ILE A 226 -17.17 -1.98 -5.83
N TRP A 227 -18.44 -2.31 -5.57
CA TRP A 227 -19.49 -2.20 -6.59
C TRP A 227 -19.84 -0.75 -6.99
N PRO A 228 -19.97 0.22 -6.07
CA PRO A 228 -20.22 1.61 -6.47
C PRO A 228 -19.07 2.20 -7.29
N VAL A 229 -17.82 1.94 -6.90
CA VAL A 229 -16.65 2.40 -7.65
C VAL A 229 -16.59 1.72 -9.01
N LEU A 230 -16.85 0.41 -9.09
CA LEU A 230 -16.93 -0.32 -10.36
C LEU A 230 -17.96 0.31 -11.31
N VAL A 231 -19.17 0.58 -10.83
CA VAL A 231 -20.24 1.18 -11.65
C VAL A 231 -19.80 2.53 -12.18
N GLU A 232 -19.22 3.38 -11.33
CA GLU A 232 -18.68 4.67 -11.74
C GLU A 232 -17.59 4.52 -12.82
N VAL A 233 -16.59 3.66 -12.59
CA VAL A 233 -15.49 3.44 -13.53
C VAL A 233 -15.98 2.89 -14.86
N VAL A 234 -16.87 1.89 -14.87
CA VAL A 234 -17.44 1.32 -16.11
C VAL A 234 -18.23 2.37 -16.88
N CYS A 235 -19.14 3.07 -16.21
CA CYS A 235 -20.03 4.04 -16.86
C CYS A 235 -19.23 5.22 -17.43
N PHE A 236 -18.29 5.76 -16.66
CA PHE A 236 -17.51 6.92 -17.10
C PHE A 236 -16.46 6.54 -18.14
N ASN A 237 -15.80 5.39 -18.03
CA ASN A 237 -14.89 4.93 -19.09
C ASN A 237 -15.62 4.74 -20.42
N MET A 238 -16.83 4.16 -20.40
CA MET A 238 -17.63 4.01 -21.60
C MET A 238 -18.04 5.38 -22.18
N LEU A 239 -18.55 6.28 -21.33
CA LEU A 239 -18.94 7.63 -21.73
C LEU A 239 -17.77 8.39 -22.36
N PHE A 240 -16.61 8.39 -21.71
CA PHE A 240 -15.43 9.10 -22.20
C PHE A 240 -14.82 8.46 -23.43
N ALA A 241 -14.82 7.12 -23.56
CA ALA A 241 -14.35 6.45 -24.78
C ALA A 241 -15.19 6.86 -25.99
N VAL A 242 -16.52 6.92 -25.84
CA VAL A 242 -17.43 7.39 -26.89
C VAL A 242 -17.21 8.88 -27.19
N ALA A 243 -17.12 9.71 -26.15
CA ALA A 243 -16.93 11.15 -26.31
C ALA A 243 -15.59 11.51 -26.96
N LEU A 244 -14.51 10.77 -26.65
CA LEU A 244 -13.18 10.97 -27.23
C LEU A 244 -13.21 10.75 -28.74
N GLY A 245 -13.91 9.71 -29.21
CA GLY A 245 -14.09 9.46 -30.65
C GLY A 245 -14.87 10.55 -31.41
N ALA A 246 -15.53 11.47 -30.71
CA ALA A 246 -16.24 12.61 -31.30
C ALA A 246 -15.39 13.89 -31.41
N VAL A 247 -14.20 13.92 -30.80
CA VAL A 247 -13.32 15.09 -30.82
C VAL A 247 -12.84 15.34 -32.26
N PRO A 248 -12.95 16.57 -32.80
CA PRO A 248 -12.65 16.86 -34.21
C PRO A 248 -11.24 16.47 -34.65
N GLN A 249 -10.26 16.59 -33.77
CA GLN A 249 -8.87 16.17 -34.03
C GLN A 249 -8.76 14.66 -34.29
N LEU A 250 -9.65 13.86 -33.70
CA LEU A 250 -9.65 12.40 -33.79
C LEU A 250 -10.66 11.88 -34.82
N ALA A 251 -11.66 12.67 -35.20
CA ALA A 251 -12.71 12.27 -36.14
C ALA A 251 -12.19 11.90 -37.55
N GLY A 252 -11.00 12.38 -37.93
CA GLY A 252 -10.35 12.07 -39.21
C GLY A 252 -9.48 10.80 -39.18
N VAL A 253 -9.31 10.17 -38.02
CA VAL A 253 -8.39 9.02 -37.85
C VAL A 253 -9.06 7.75 -38.38
N THR A 254 -8.67 7.32 -39.58
CA THR A 254 -9.29 6.15 -40.24
C THR A 254 -8.64 4.82 -39.86
N ALA A 255 -7.35 4.82 -39.55
CA ALA A 255 -6.59 3.65 -39.11
C ALA A 255 -5.97 3.91 -37.73
N PRO A 256 -5.79 2.87 -36.88
CA PRO A 256 -5.17 3.05 -35.57
C PRO A 256 -3.74 3.62 -35.68
N ASP A 257 -3.44 4.66 -34.91
CA ASP A 257 -2.15 5.36 -34.96
C ASP A 257 -0.97 4.46 -34.57
N HIS A 258 -1.18 3.47 -33.70
CA HIS A 258 -0.19 2.42 -33.45
C HIS A 258 0.21 1.69 -34.73
N VAL A 259 -0.76 1.36 -35.59
CA VAL A 259 -0.48 0.65 -36.85
C VAL A 259 0.22 1.58 -37.84
N VAL A 260 -0.20 2.85 -37.91
CA VAL A 260 0.38 3.84 -38.82
C VAL A 260 1.82 4.16 -38.45
N HIS A 261 2.08 4.47 -37.18
CA HIS A 261 3.37 5.00 -36.74
C HIS A 261 4.36 3.93 -36.27
N GLU A 262 3.94 2.99 -35.42
CA GLU A 262 4.86 1.97 -34.89
C GLU A 262 4.99 0.77 -35.84
N VAL A 263 3.87 0.25 -36.36
CA VAL A 263 3.91 -0.99 -37.18
C VAL A 263 4.34 -0.72 -38.62
N ARG A 264 3.76 0.27 -39.30
CA ARG A 264 4.05 0.57 -40.71
C ARG A 264 5.27 1.47 -40.89
N ALA A 265 5.39 2.53 -40.08
CA ALA A 265 6.51 3.46 -40.16
C ALA A 265 7.73 3.06 -39.31
N GLY A 266 7.60 2.06 -38.43
CA GLY A 266 8.72 1.54 -37.63
C GLY A 266 9.26 2.54 -36.59
N LEU A 267 8.45 3.54 -36.22
CA LEU A 267 8.84 4.54 -35.23
C LEU A 267 8.85 3.92 -33.83
N THR A 268 9.77 4.38 -32.98
CA THR A 268 9.67 4.07 -31.55
C THR A 268 8.55 4.89 -30.90
N PRO A 269 7.97 4.44 -29.77
CA PRO A 269 6.91 5.18 -29.06
C PRO A 269 7.27 6.64 -28.77
N ASP A 270 8.56 6.91 -28.50
CA ASP A 270 9.10 8.25 -28.27
C ASP A 270 9.15 9.15 -29.52
N GLN A 271 9.16 8.56 -30.72
CA GLN A 271 9.26 9.28 -32.00
C GLN A 271 7.90 9.60 -32.61
N VAL A 272 6.82 9.10 -32.01
CA VAL A 272 5.44 9.37 -32.45
C VAL A 272 5.15 10.88 -32.39
N PRO A 273 4.39 11.45 -33.35
CA PRO A 273 4.11 12.88 -33.39
C PRO A 273 3.52 13.44 -32.09
N PRO A 274 3.86 14.68 -31.71
CA PRO A 274 3.35 15.29 -30.47
C PRO A 274 1.82 15.33 -30.37
N GLU A 275 1.12 15.54 -31.49
CA GLU A 275 -0.34 15.56 -31.57
C GLU A 275 -0.96 14.20 -31.18
N VAL A 276 -0.30 13.10 -31.56
CA VAL A 276 -0.73 11.75 -31.19
C VAL A 276 -0.43 11.48 -29.71
N LYS A 277 0.73 11.93 -29.22
CA LYS A 277 1.08 11.81 -27.80
C LYS A 277 0.11 12.57 -26.89
N GLU A 278 -0.39 13.73 -27.32
CA GLU A 278 -1.31 14.55 -26.52
C GLU A 278 -2.59 13.79 -26.14
N TYR A 279 -3.25 13.15 -27.12
CA TYR A 279 -4.45 12.36 -26.84
C TYR A 279 -4.12 10.98 -26.24
N ARG A 280 -2.97 10.39 -26.58
CA ARG A 280 -2.55 9.07 -26.10
C ARG A 280 -2.24 9.10 -24.60
N ASP A 281 -1.50 10.12 -24.17
CA ASP A 281 -0.97 10.23 -22.80
C ASP A 281 -1.97 11.03 -21.92
N THR A 282 -2.55 12.12 -22.44
CA THR A 282 -3.48 12.98 -21.69
C THR A 282 -4.89 13.07 -22.28
N PRO A 283 -5.58 11.95 -22.57
CA PRO A 283 -6.90 11.91 -23.22
C PRO A 283 -7.95 12.75 -22.50
N MET A 284 -7.94 12.74 -21.16
CA MET A 284 -8.93 13.48 -20.37
C MET A 284 -8.70 14.98 -20.37
N ARG A 285 -7.44 15.42 -20.52
CA ARG A 285 -7.13 16.85 -20.69
C ARG A 285 -7.62 17.33 -22.05
N LEU A 286 -7.38 16.57 -23.11
CA LEU A 286 -7.89 16.88 -24.44
C LEU A 286 -9.42 16.95 -24.46
N LEU A 287 -10.08 15.95 -23.85
CA LEU A 287 -11.53 15.93 -23.76
C LEU A 287 -12.06 17.11 -22.94
N ALA A 288 -11.40 17.48 -21.84
CA ALA A 288 -11.74 18.66 -21.05
C ALA A 288 -11.65 19.94 -21.87
N GLU A 289 -10.57 20.12 -22.63
CA GLU A 289 -10.35 21.29 -23.48
C GLU A 289 -11.47 21.44 -24.52
N HIS A 290 -11.79 20.34 -25.22
CA HIS A 290 -12.82 20.36 -26.23
C HIS A 290 -14.23 20.54 -25.64
N ALA A 291 -14.60 19.75 -24.64
CA ALA A 291 -15.95 19.75 -24.07
C ALA A 291 -16.24 21.08 -23.35
N SER A 292 -15.30 21.58 -22.55
CA SER A 292 -15.49 22.84 -21.84
C SER A 292 -15.38 24.07 -22.75
N GLY A 293 -14.49 24.04 -23.75
CA GLY A 293 -14.37 25.11 -24.75
C GLY A 293 -15.65 25.27 -25.58
N ASN A 294 -16.27 24.16 -25.98
CA ASN A 294 -17.53 24.19 -26.73
C ASN A 294 -18.72 24.64 -25.87
N ALA A 295 -18.81 24.17 -24.63
CA ALA A 295 -19.98 24.40 -23.77
C ALA A 295 -19.97 25.77 -23.08
N LEU A 296 -18.80 26.25 -22.65
CA LEU A 296 -18.64 27.45 -21.81
C LEU A 296 -17.91 28.59 -22.52
N GLY A 297 -17.45 28.36 -23.75
CA GLY A 297 -16.62 29.28 -24.52
C GLY A 297 -15.13 29.16 -24.22
N PRO A 298 -14.24 29.68 -25.11
CA PRO A 298 -12.80 29.37 -25.05
C PRO A 298 -12.09 29.83 -23.77
N ALA A 299 -12.45 31.01 -23.24
CA ALA A 299 -11.80 31.57 -22.06
C ALA A 299 -12.14 30.81 -20.78
N VAL A 300 -13.43 30.54 -20.55
CA VAL A 300 -13.90 29.78 -19.38
C VAL A 300 -13.51 28.31 -19.51
N GLY A 301 -13.58 27.74 -20.72
CA GLY A 301 -13.14 26.38 -21.00
C GLY A 301 -11.66 26.16 -20.66
N ARG A 302 -10.79 27.13 -20.95
CA ARG A 302 -9.37 27.04 -20.55
C ARG A 302 -9.20 26.98 -19.03
N VAL A 303 -9.93 27.81 -18.28
CA VAL A 303 -9.86 27.81 -16.80
C VAL A 303 -10.34 26.47 -16.24
N VAL A 304 -11.45 25.94 -16.75
CA VAL A 304 -11.98 24.62 -16.36
C VAL A 304 -10.96 23.53 -16.69
N THR A 305 -10.38 23.56 -17.88
CA THR A 305 -9.38 22.58 -18.32
C THR A 305 -8.15 22.57 -17.42
N VAL A 306 -7.62 23.74 -17.06
CA VAL A 306 -6.49 23.85 -16.12
C VAL A 306 -6.88 23.31 -14.74
N GLY A 307 -8.04 23.70 -14.22
CA GLY A 307 -8.52 23.22 -12.91
C GLY A 307 -8.68 21.71 -12.85
N VAL A 308 -9.27 21.10 -13.89
CA VAL A 308 -9.42 19.65 -13.99
C VAL A 308 -8.07 18.95 -14.18
N SER A 309 -7.18 19.50 -15.01
CA SER A 309 -5.84 18.93 -15.22
C SER A 309 -5.02 18.91 -13.95
N VAL A 310 -5.11 19.96 -13.11
CA VAL A 310 -4.49 19.99 -11.78
C VAL A 310 -5.11 18.95 -10.86
N ALA A 311 -6.44 18.78 -10.85
CA ALA A 311 -7.09 17.77 -10.03
C ALA A 311 -6.65 16.33 -10.41
N PHE A 312 -6.52 16.05 -11.71
CA PHE A 312 -6.03 14.77 -12.22
C PHE A 312 -4.54 14.54 -11.95
N ALA A 313 -3.70 15.56 -12.08
CA ALA A 313 -2.30 15.48 -11.71
C ALA A 313 -2.11 15.19 -10.22
N LEU A 314 -2.87 15.87 -9.35
CA LEU A 314 -2.86 15.59 -7.91
C LEU A 314 -3.32 14.15 -7.59
N LEU A 315 -4.31 13.64 -8.33
CA LEU A 315 -4.76 12.26 -8.20
C LEU A 315 -3.64 11.27 -8.58
N LEU A 316 -2.94 11.51 -9.68
CA LEU A 316 -1.81 10.69 -10.11
C LEU A 316 -0.65 10.77 -9.11
N PHE A 317 -0.32 11.95 -8.58
CA PHE A 317 0.69 12.10 -7.53
C PHE A 317 0.30 11.36 -6.24
N SER A 318 -0.99 11.33 -5.92
CA SER A 318 -1.50 10.50 -4.82
C SER A 318 -1.32 9.00 -5.10
N ALA A 319 -1.55 8.55 -6.33
CA ALA A 319 -1.31 7.16 -6.73
C ALA A 319 0.17 6.76 -6.67
N VAL A 320 1.11 7.68 -6.96
CA VAL A 320 2.56 7.46 -6.74
C VAL A 320 2.82 7.13 -5.27
N ASN A 321 2.24 7.91 -4.35
CA ASN A 321 2.39 7.68 -2.93
C ASN A 321 1.80 6.33 -2.47
N THR A 322 0.61 5.97 -2.97
CA THR A 322 0.00 4.68 -2.68
C THR A 322 0.87 3.53 -3.17
N ALA A 323 1.38 3.61 -4.40
CA ALA A 323 2.23 2.60 -5.00
C ALA A 323 3.56 2.42 -4.24
N ILE A 324 4.23 3.51 -3.84
CA ILE A 324 5.44 3.45 -3.01
C ILE A 324 5.15 2.69 -1.71
N MET A 325 4.06 3.05 -1.00
CA MET A 325 3.72 2.39 0.26
C MET A 325 3.33 0.93 0.08
N ALA A 326 2.68 0.57 -1.02
CA ALA A 326 2.36 -0.81 -1.37
C ALA A 326 3.64 -1.62 -1.63
N VAL A 327 4.63 -1.06 -2.34
CA VAL A 327 5.95 -1.70 -2.51
C VAL A 327 6.62 -1.94 -1.15
N VAL A 328 6.63 -0.95 -0.25
CA VAL A 328 7.21 -1.11 1.10
C VAL A 328 6.50 -2.23 1.87
N ALA A 329 5.17 -2.31 1.78
CA ALA A 329 4.39 -3.34 2.44
C ALA A 329 4.70 -4.75 1.89
N VAL A 330 4.78 -4.90 0.57
CA VAL A 330 5.15 -6.18 -0.07
C VAL A 330 6.57 -6.62 0.31
N ILE A 331 7.54 -5.71 0.27
CA ILE A 331 8.92 -5.99 0.69
C ILE A 331 8.97 -6.39 2.16
N TYR A 332 8.23 -5.68 3.02
CA TYR A 332 8.15 -5.98 4.44
C TYR A 332 7.51 -7.34 4.71
N ALA A 333 6.46 -7.71 3.97
CA ALA A 333 5.81 -9.02 4.07
C ALA A 333 6.77 -10.15 3.68
N LEU A 334 7.48 -10.01 2.56
CA LEU A 334 8.50 -10.98 2.12
C LEU A 334 9.63 -11.13 3.14
N ALA A 335 10.10 -10.02 3.71
CA ALA A 335 11.18 -10.04 4.70
C ALA A 335 10.73 -10.64 6.05
N SER A 336 9.49 -10.39 6.47
CA SER A 336 8.89 -10.96 7.69
C SER A 336 8.74 -12.48 7.57
N ASP A 337 8.36 -12.98 6.40
CA ASP A 337 8.26 -14.41 6.12
C ASP A 337 9.61 -15.09 5.83
N ARG A 338 10.72 -14.37 6.00
CA ARG A 338 12.09 -14.83 5.74
C ARG A 338 12.33 -15.25 4.29
N GLU A 339 11.54 -14.72 3.35
CA GLU A 339 11.73 -14.91 1.91
C GLU A 339 12.61 -13.82 1.30
N ALA A 340 12.86 -12.73 2.04
CA ALA A 340 13.83 -11.68 1.71
C ALA A 340 14.76 -11.37 2.92
N PRO A 341 15.89 -10.65 2.72
CA PRO A 341 16.82 -10.34 3.81
C PRO A 341 16.14 -9.62 4.99
N ARG A 342 16.42 -10.07 6.23
CA ARG A 342 15.84 -9.49 7.47
C ARG A 342 16.14 -8.00 7.65
N SER A 343 17.18 -7.47 6.99
CA SER A 343 17.49 -6.04 6.98
C SER A 343 16.35 -5.20 6.40
N LEU A 344 15.58 -5.73 5.45
CA LEU A 344 14.46 -5.05 4.79
C LEU A 344 13.24 -4.89 5.71
N ALA A 345 13.09 -5.75 6.73
CA ALA A 345 12.05 -5.62 7.75
C ALA A 345 12.39 -4.61 8.86
N ARG A 346 13.63 -4.08 8.91
CA ARG A 346 14.04 -3.17 9.99
C ARG A 346 13.34 -1.81 9.88
N LEU A 347 12.54 -1.51 10.90
CA LEU A 347 11.79 -0.25 11.03
C LEU A 347 12.69 0.92 11.45
N ASN A 348 12.37 2.11 10.98
CA ASN A 348 12.96 3.37 11.44
C ASN A 348 12.23 3.90 12.70
N GLY A 349 12.68 5.04 13.24
CA GLY A 349 12.09 5.64 14.45
C GLY A 349 10.65 6.14 14.31
N SER A 350 10.12 6.20 13.09
CA SER A 350 8.71 6.51 12.79
C SER A 350 7.86 5.25 12.56
N GLY A 351 8.47 4.07 12.50
CA GLY A 351 7.76 2.80 12.28
C GLY A 351 7.62 2.38 10.82
N VAL A 352 8.47 2.90 9.92
CA VAL A 352 8.50 2.56 8.48
C VAL A 352 9.79 1.79 8.14
N PRO A 353 9.76 0.70 7.34
CA PRO A 353 10.96 -0.03 6.95
C PRO A 353 11.91 0.83 6.11
N ARG A 354 13.07 1.18 6.66
CA ARG A 354 13.99 2.15 6.03
C ARG A 354 14.53 1.70 4.68
N TRP A 355 14.98 0.45 4.61
CA TRP A 355 15.58 -0.11 3.39
C TRP A 355 14.50 -0.51 2.39
N GLY A 356 13.32 -0.95 2.88
CA GLY A 356 12.15 -1.15 2.04
C GLY A 356 11.70 0.14 1.36
N LEU A 357 11.64 1.26 2.08
CA LEU A 357 11.28 2.57 1.53
C LEU A 357 12.33 3.12 0.54
N LEU A 358 13.61 2.95 0.84
CA LEU A 358 14.67 3.31 -0.10
C LEU A 358 14.51 2.54 -1.43
N LEU A 359 14.32 1.22 -1.35
CA LEU A 359 14.13 0.38 -2.53
C LEU A 359 12.84 0.74 -3.27
N ALA A 360 11.76 1.02 -2.53
CA ALA A 360 10.47 1.45 -3.08
C ALA A 360 10.54 2.77 -3.85
N CYS A 361 11.46 3.67 -3.49
CA CYS A 361 11.70 4.90 -4.24
C CYS A 361 12.69 4.69 -5.39
N LEU A 362 13.70 3.84 -5.19
CA LEU A 362 14.74 3.58 -6.19
C LEU A 362 14.21 2.81 -7.39
N MET A 363 13.35 1.80 -7.18
CA MET A 363 12.84 0.96 -8.27
C MET A 363 12.07 1.77 -9.33
N PRO A 364 11.09 2.64 -8.97
CA PRO A 364 10.41 3.48 -9.95
C PRO A 364 11.35 4.48 -10.64
N VAL A 365 12.31 5.05 -9.91
CA VAL A 365 13.31 5.96 -10.49
C VAL A 365 14.18 5.25 -11.53
N LEU A 366 14.61 4.02 -11.25
CA LEU A 366 15.37 3.21 -12.22
C LEU A 366 14.54 2.90 -13.47
N VAL A 367 13.26 2.55 -13.30
CA VAL A 367 12.35 2.33 -14.43
C VAL A 367 12.19 3.61 -15.26
N LEU A 368 11.97 4.77 -14.64
CA LEU A 368 11.84 6.05 -15.33
C LEU A 368 13.10 6.51 -16.08
N VAL A 369 14.29 6.15 -15.59
CA VAL A 369 15.56 6.50 -16.27
C VAL A 369 15.75 5.63 -17.52
N LEU A 370 15.32 4.38 -17.46
CA LEU A 370 15.42 3.40 -18.56
C LEU A 370 14.31 3.57 -19.60
N GLU A 371 13.08 3.80 -19.15
CA GLU A 371 11.88 3.90 -19.97
C GLU A 371 11.09 5.16 -19.60
N ARG A 372 10.87 6.03 -20.59
CA ARG A 372 10.30 7.37 -20.39
C ARG A 372 8.96 7.54 -21.10
N ASP A 373 8.65 6.65 -22.03
CA ASP A 373 7.40 6.75 -22.77
C ASP A 373 6.24 6.16 -21.97
N ALA A 374 5.14 6.89 -21.89
CA ALA A 374 3.96 6.49 -21.13
C ALA A 374 3.33 5.20 -21.68
N LYS A 375 3.29 5.02 -23.00
CA LYS A 375 2.79 3.79 -23.63
C LYS A 375 3.69 2.61 -23.29
N ALA A 376 5.01 2.77 -23.40
CA ALA A 376 5.94 1.70 -23.04
C ALA A 376 5.82 1.31 -21.55
N LEU A 377 5.78 2.29 -20.64
CA LEU A 377 5.51 2.04 -19.21
C LEU A 377 4.17 1.32 -19.00
N GLY A 378 3.11 1.74 -19.70
CA GLY A 378 1.83 1.04 -19.70
C GLY A 378 1.99 -0.43 -20.09
N GLU A 379 2.74 -0.74 -21.14
CA GLU A 379 3.00 -2.12 -21.56
C GLU A 379 3.71 -2.98 -20.49
N LEU A 380 4.65 -2.40 -19.73
CA LEU A 380 5.32 -3.06 -18.60
C LEU A 380 4.40 -3.24 -17.39
N TYR A 381 3.41 -2.36 -17.21
CA TYR A 381 2.48 -2.43 -16.09
C TYR A 381 1.48 -3.60 -16.26
N ALA A 382 1.03 -3.89 -17.48
CA ALA A 382 0.02 -4.91 -17.77
C ALA A 382 0.40 -6.32 -17.25
N ILE A 383 1.65 -6.73 -17.42
CA ILE A 383 2.14 -8.08 -17.04
C ILE A 383 2.12 -8.30 -15.53
N GLY A 384 2.44 -7.27 -14.74
CA GLY A 384 2.45 -7.37 -13.27
C GLY A 384 1.03 -7.59 -12.73
N VAL A 385 0.08 -6.79 -13.20
CA VAL A 385 -1.31 -6.81 -12.71
C VAL A 385 -2.06 -8.04 -13.16
N VAL A 386 -2.03 -8.35 -14.45
CA VAL A 386 -2.75 -9.52 -14.99
C VAL A 386 -2.21 -10.80 -14.36
N GLY A 387 -0.89 -10.95 -14.27
CA GLY A 387 -0.25 -12.08 -13.61
C GLY A 387 -0.59 -12.21 -12.12
N ALA A 388 -0.55 -11.11 -11.35
CA ALA A 388 -0.91 -11.13 -9.93
C ALA A 388 -2.38 -11.53 -9.73
N ILE A 389 -3.31 -10.96 -10.51
CA ILE A 389 -4.75 -11.31 -10.47
C ILE A 389 -4.95 -12.77 -10.86
N ALA A 390 -4.30 -13.24 -11.93
CA ALA A 390 -4.41 -14.62 -12.39
C ALA A 390 -4.02 -15.61 -11.29
N ILE A 391 -2.88 -15.38 -10.63
CA ILE A 391 -2.41 -16.21 -9.52
C ILE A 391 -3.37 -16.12 -8.33
N ASN A 392 -3.83 -14.92 -7.97
CA ASN A 392 -4.73 -14.70 -6.84
C ASN A 392 -6.05 -15.49 -7.01
N VAL A 393 -6.70 -15.30 -8.16
CA VAL A 393 -7.97 -15.97 -8.51
C VAL A 393 -7.78 -17.49 -8.60
N LEU A 394 -6.70 -17.96 -9.24
CA LEU A 394 -6.42 -19.39 -9.37
C LEU A 394 -6.16 -20.05 -8.01
N CYS A 395 -5.35 -19.43 -7.14
CA CYS A 395 -5.07 -19.97 -5.81
C CYS A 395 -6.35 -20.08 -4.98
N CYS A 396 -7.24 -19.08 -5.05
CA CYS A 396 -8.54 -19.13 -4.39
C CYS A 396 -9.43 -20.26 -4.96
N ALA A 397 -9.41 -20.48 -6.27
CA ALA A 397 -10.16 -21.54 -6.92
C ALA A 397 -9.66 -22.94 -6.55
N VAL A 398 -8.33 -23.12 -6.47
CA VAL A 398 -7.65 -24.37 -6.13
C VAL A 398 -7.77 -24.70 -4.64
N ASN A 399 -7.75 -23.69 -3.76
CA ASN A 399 -7.78 -23.91 -2.33
C ASN A 399 -9.14 -24.46 -1.86
N ARG A 400 -9.19 -25.78 -1.59
CA ARG A 400 -10.40 -26.46 -1.12
C ARG A 400 -10.76 -26.14 0.34
N ALA A 401 -9.83 -25.60 1.12
CA ALA A 401 -10.08 -25.20 2.51
C ALA A 401 -10.92 -23.92 2.60
N LEU A 402 -10.98 -23.12 1.53
CA LEU A 402 -11.77 -21.89 1.52
C LEU A 402 -13.27 -22.19 1.37
N PRO A 403 -14.15 -21.54 2.17
CA PRO A 403 -15.61 -21.74 2.15
C PRO A 403 -16.25 -21.06 0.92
N ILE A 404 -15.99 -21.62 -0.27
CA ILE A 404 -16.47 -21.12 -1.57
C ILE A 404 -17.44 -22.14 -2.18
N ALA A 405 -18.61 -21.67 -2.60
CA ALA A 405 -19.62 -22.51 -3.24
C ALA A 405 -19.13 -23.08 -4.59
N ARG A 406 -19.65 -24.24 -5.01
CA ARG A 406 -19.20 -24.92 -6.25
C ARG A 406 -19.33 -24.04 -7.50
N ALA A 407 -20.47 -23.35 -7.65
CA ALA A 407 -20.68 -22.43 -8.77
C ALA A 407 -19.70 -21.24 -8.76
N GLN A 408 -19.44 -20.67 -7.57
CA GLN A 408 -18.45 -19.60 -7.41
C GLN A 408 -17.04 -20.10 -7.76
N ARG A 409 -16.70 -21.33 -7.37
CA ARG A 409 -15.40 -21.94 -7.68
C ARG A 409 -15.24 -22.21 -9.18
N ALA A 410 -16.28 -22.72 -9.85
CA ALA A 410 -16.28 -22.90 -11.29
C ALA A 410 -16.09 -21.56 -12.03
N PHE A 411 -16.75 -20.51 -11.56
CA PHE A 411 -16.55 -19.14 -12.04
C PHE A 411 -15.09 -18.67 -11.86
N LEU A 412 -14.49 -18.87 -10.68
CA LEU A 412 -13.08 -18.49 -10.46
C LEU A 412 -12.12 -19.28 -11.37
N TYR A 413 -12.37 -20.57 -11.62
CA TYR A 413 -11.59 -21.34 -12.59
C TYR A 413 -11.71 -20.78 -14.00
N ALA A 414 -12.94 -20.52 -14.47
CA ALA A 414 -13.16 -19.96 -15.80
C ALA A 414 -12.48 -18.59 -15.96
N LEU A 415 -12.62 -17.71 -14.96
CA LEU A 415 -11.96 -16.41 -14.96
C LEU A 415 -10.43 -16.55 -14.93
N SER A 416 -9.88 -17.47 -14.12
CA SER A 416 -8.44 -17.70 -14.07
C SER A 416 -7.89 -18.18 -15.41
N ALA A 417 -8.64 -19.03 -16.14
CA ALA A 417 -8.23 -19.48 -17.47
C ALA A 417 -8.17 -18.31 -18.48
N VAL A 418 -9.15 -17.41 -18.44
CA VAL A 418 -9.14 -16.18 -19.25
C VAL A 418 -7.95 -15.28 -18.88
N MET A 419 -7.71 -15.05 -17.59
CA MET A 419 -6.59 -14.22 -17.13
C MET A 419 -5.23 -14.81 -17.51
N ILE A 420 -5.07 -16.14 -17.43
CA ILE A 420 -3.84 -16.83 -17.88
C ILE A 420 -3.68 -16.72 -19.39
N ALA A 421 -4.75 -16.82 -20.18
CA ALA A 421 -4.67 -16.65 -21.62
C ALA A 421 -4.22 -15.22 -21.99
N ILE A 422 -4.72 -14.21 -21.28
CA ILE A 422 -4.31 -12.82 -21.45
C ILE A 422 -2.83 -12.67 -21.08
N GLU A 423 -2.41 -13.20 -19.92
CA GLU A 423 -1.02 -13.16 -19.46
C GLU A 423 -0.05 -13.80 -20.46
N CYS A 424 -0.36 -15.01 -20.93
CA CYS A 424 0.44 -15.69 -21.96
C CYS A 424 0.53 -14.88 -23.25
N THR A 425 -0.55 -14.19 -23.62
CA THR A 425 -0.57 -13.31 -24.79
C THR A 425 0.30 -12.07 -24.56
N ILE A 426 0.28 -11.48 -23.36
CA ILE A 426 1.16 -10.35 -23.00
C ILE A 426 2.62 -10.78 -23.09
N VAL A 427 2.98 -11.94 -22.52
CA VAL A 427 4.34 -12.47 -22.55
C VAL A 427 4.82 -12.68 -23.99
N TYR A 428 3.96 -13.16 -24.88
CA TYR A 428 4.27 -13.35 -26.29
C TYR A 428 4.35 -12.03 -27.07
N ALA A 429 3.37 -11.14 -26.91
CA ALA A 429 3.25 -9.93 -27.70
C ALA A 429 4.21 -8.81 -27.24
N LYS A 430 4.69 -8.86 -26.00
CA LYS A 430 5.47 -7.78 -25.35
C LYS A 430 6.72 -8.37 -24.67
N PRO A 431 7.77 -8.72 -25.44
CA PRO A 431 8.97 -9.34 -24.89
C PRO A 431 9.68 -8.46 -23.86
N ASN A 432 9.65 -7.13 -24.01
CA ASN A 432 10.24 -6.21 -23.03
C ASN A 432 9.57 -6.32 -21.65
N ALA A 433 8.24 -6.43 -21.61
CA ALA A 433 7.49 -6.63 -20.38
C ALA A 433 7.81 -8.01 -19.75
N ALA A 434 7.91 -9.05 -20.58
CA ALA A 434 8.30 -10.39 -20.14
C ALA A 434 9.73 -10.44 -19.56
N ILE A 435 10.69 -9.77 -20.19
CA ILE A 435 12.06 -9.67 -19.71
C ILE A 435 12.12 -8.90 -18.39
N PHE A 436 11.38 -7.80 -18.27
CA PHE A 436 11.29 -7.03 -17.04
C PHE A 436 10.74 -7.86 -15.88
N ALA A 437 9.56 -8.45 -16.04
CA ALA A 437 8.92 -9.23 -14.97
C ALA A 437 9.69 -10.52 -14.66
N GLY A 438 10.14 -11.25 -15.70
CA GLY A 438 10.93 -12.47 -15.56
C GLY A 438 12.28 -12.19 -14.90
N GLY A 439 12.95 -11.11 -15.29
CA GLY A 439 14.20 -10.66 -14.68
C GLY A 439 14.03 -10.31 -13.20
N MET A 440 12.95 -9.62 -12.83
CA MET A 440 12.63 -9.33 -11.43
C MET A 440 12.35 -10.61 -10.63
N ILE A 441 11.58 -11.56 -11.18
CA ILE A 441 11.31 -12.87 -10.55
C ILE A 441 12.62 -13.63 -10.33
N VAL A 442 13.49 -13.71 -11.34
CA VAL A 442 14.80 -14.36 -11.23
C VAL A 442 15.66 -13.68 -10.17
N LEU A 443 15.70 -12.34 -10.15
CA LEU A 443 16.46 -11.57 -9.17
C LEU A 443 15.98 -11.84 -7.74
N VAL A 444 14.67 -11.77 -7.49
CA VAL A 444 14.08 -12.02 -6.16
C VAL A 444 14.29 -13.48 -5.73
N MET A 445 14.11 -14.44 -6.65
CA MET A 445 14.34 -15.85 -6.37
C MET A 445 15.82 -16.17 -6.13
N ALA A 446 16.74 -15.54 -6.85
CA ALA A 446 18.17 -15.65 -6.63
C ALA A 446 18.57 -15.04 -5.28
N ALA A 447 18.05 -13.85 -4.93
CA ALA A 447 18.26 -13.24 -3.62
C ALA A 447 17.74 -14.13 -2.49
N ARG A 448 16.57 -14.76 -2.67
CA ARG A 448 16.01 -15.74 -1.75
C ARG A 448 16.91 -16.97 -1.60
N TYR A 449 17.39 -17.53 -2.70
CA TYR A 449 18.26 -18.69 -2.71
C TYR A 449 19.63 -18.39 -2.07
N ALA A 450 20.24 -17.26 -2.41
CA ALA A 450 21.46 -16.77 -1.80
C ALA A 450 21.28 -16.52 -0.29
N GLY A 451 20.14 -15.95 0.13
CA GLY A 451 19.81 -15.78 1.54
C GLY A 451 19.75 -17.11 2.31
N ARG A 452 19.24 -18.17 1.69
CA ARG A 452 19.22 -19.53 2.28
C ARG A 452 20.63 -20.15 2.33
N LEU A 453 21.45 -19.95 1.30
CA LEU A 453 22.84 -20.43 1.24
C LEU A 453 23.75 -19.72 2.24
N LEU A 454 23.58 -18.41 2.42
CA LEU A 454 24.38 -17.59 3.34
C LEU A 454 23.91 -17.70 4.79
N SER A 455 22.70 -18.23 5.01
CA SER A 455 22.16 -18.50 6.36
C SER A 455 21.76 -19.97 6.56
N PRO A 456 22.63 -20.98 6.31
CA PRO A 456 22.26 -22.39 6.48
C PRO A 456 21.92 -22.73 7.93
N GLY A 457 22.44 -21.95 8.89
CA GLY A 457 22.23 -22.17 10.32
C GLY A 457 20.90 -21.65 10.87
N VAL A 458 20.13 -20.79 10.19
CA VAL A 458 18.96 -20.13 10.81
C VAL A 458 17.69 -20.99 10.78
N ALA A 459 17.70 -22.09 10.03
CA ALA A 459 16.62 -23.09 10.08
C ALA A 459 16.70 -23.99 11.34
N GLN A 460 17.83 -24.00 12.07
CA GLN A 460 18.00 -24.79 13.31
C GLN A 460 18.75 -24.06 14.45
N ALA A 461 19.22 -22.83 14.26
CA ALA A 461 19.94 -22.11 15.32
C ALA A 461 18.98 -21.46 16.32
N ALA A 462 19.00 -22.00 17.54
CA ALA A 462 18.71 -21.27 18.76
C ALA A 462 19.38 -19.87 18.72
N PRO A 463 18.76 -18.84 19.34
CA PRO A 463 19.22 -17.46 19.24
C PRO A 463 20.70 -17.32 19.59
N ARG A 464 21.50 -16.94 18.60
CA ARG A 464 22.94 -16.73 18.72
C ARG A 464 23.16 -15.48 19.56
N ARG A 465 23.52 -15.70 20.83
CA ARG A 465 23.89 -14.66 21.81
C ARG A 465 25.01 -13.80 21.24
N LEU A 466 24.75 -12.50 21.11
CA LEU A 466 25.82 -11.51 20.98
C LEU A 466 26.50 -11.38 22.36
N PRO A 467 27.82 -11.08 22.43
CA PRO A 467 28.48 -10.87 23.70
C PRO A 467 27.92 -9.60 24.37
N ALA A 468 27.43 -9.75 25.59
CA ALA A 468 26.82 -8.70 26.40
C ALA A 468 27.81 -7.57 26.72
N PRO A 469 27.28 -6.41 27.13
CA PRO A 469 27.33 -6.13 28.57
C PRO A 469 25.94 -5.92 29.17
N LEU A 470 25.72 -6.57 30.32
CA LEU A 470 24.56 -6.45 31.22
C LEU A 470 23.24 -7.10 30.74
N GLU A 471 23.27 -8.38 30.38
CA GLU A 471 22.07 -9.22 30.24
C GLU A 471 21.99 -10.22 31.42
N PRO A 472 20.79 -10.50 31.98
CA PRO A 472 20.61 -11.60 32.94
C PRO A 472 20.92 -12.96 32.28
N ASP A 473 21.51 -13.90 33.03
CA ASP A 473 22.16 -15.16 32.55
C ASP A 473 21.37 -16.04 31.55
N GLN A 474 20.03 -15.86 31.47
CA GLN A 474 19.12 -16.64 30.62
C GLN A 474 18.43 -15.84 29.49
N GLY A 475 18.64 -14.52 29.40
CA GLY A 475 18.08 -13.64 28.37
C GLY A 475 16.71 -13.04 28.72
N TRP A 476 16.36 -11.90 28.10
CA TRP A 476 15.15 -11.14 28.46
C TRP A 476 13.83 -11.87 28.17
N MET A 477 13.80 -12.76 27.17
CA MET A 477 12.61 -13.56 26.86
C MET A 477 12.29 -14.58 27.95
N SER A 478 13.27 -15.25 28.56
CA SER A 478 12.99 -16.18 29.67
C SER A 478 12.37 -15.45 30.86
N GLU A 479 12.74 -14.19 31.06
CA GLU A 479 12.24 -13.35 32.15
C GLU A 479 10.82 -12.83 31.92
N LEU A 480 10.37 -12.73 30.67
CA LEU A 480 9.02 -12.33 30.30
C LEU A 480 8.03 -13.51 30.28
N THR A 481 8.51 -14.71 29.96
CA THR A 481 7.68 -15.92 29.92
C THR A 481 7.60 -16.65 31.27
N ARG A 482 8.43 -16.27 32.25
CA ARG A 482 8.36 -16.80 33.63
C ARG A 482 7.01 -16.46 34.28
N GLU A 483 6.44 -17.41 35.02
CA GLU A 483 5.19 -17.20 35.75
C GLU A 483 5.29 -15.99 36.68
N GLY A 484 4.34 -15.07 36.52
CA GLY A 484 4.22 -13.87 37.35
C GLY A 484 3.61 -14.18 38.71
N LEU A 485 3.77 -13.25 39.65
CA LEU A 485 3.05 -13.31 40.93
C LEU A 485 1.53 -13.31 40.69
N PRO A 486 0.73 -14.03 41.52
CA PRO A 486 -0.72 -14.09 41.37
C PRO A 486 -1.33 -12.68 41.46
N ILE A 487 -2.20 -12.38 40.50
CA ILE A 487 -2.87 -11.08 40.38
C ILE A 487 -4.11 -11.10 41.27
N ASP A 488 -4.15 -10.17 42.22
CA ASP A 488 -5.30 -9.94 43.09
C ASP A 488 -6.18 -8.84 42.48
N ALA A 489 -7.42 -9.21 42.11
CA ALA A 489 -8.34 -8.31 41.42
C ALA A 489 -8.78 -7.10 42.26
N ALA A 490 -8.64 -7.18 43.59
CA ALA A 490 -9.02 -6.12 44.54
C ALA A 490 -7.93 -5.04 44.72
N ARG A 491 -6.72 -5.26 44.20
CA ARG A 491 -5.61 -4.30 44.35
C ARG A 491 -5.70 -3.17 43.32
N PRO A 492 -5.23 -1.95 43.69
CA PRO A 492 -5.12 -0.84 42.74
C PRO A 492 -4.23 -1.21 41.54
N ARG A 493 -4.49 -0.60 40.39
CA ARG A 493 -3.84 -0.94 39.11
C ARG A 493 -3.14 0.28 38.54
N LEU A 494 -1.85 0.15 38.26
CA LEU A 494 -1.01 1.21 37.73
C LEU A 494 -0.55 0.82 36.33
N MET A 495 -0.47 1.78 35.41
CA MET A 495 0.05 1.58 34.06
C MET A 495 1.37 2.35 33.89
N LEU A 496 2.40 1.68 33.38
CA LEU A 496 3.63 2.30 32.88
C LEU A 496 3.67 2.20 31.35
N ALA A 497 3.61 3.34 30.66
CA ALA A 497 3.92 3.39 29.23
C ALA A 497 5.44 3.41 29.03
N ALA A 498 6.04 2.23 28.85
CA ALA A 498 7.48 2.05 28.79
C ALA A 498 8.03 2.44 27.41
N ARG A 499 9.06 3.29 27.42
CA ARG A 499 9.86 3.67 26.23
C ARG A 499 11.34 3.53 26.56
N GLY A 500 11.76 2.30 26.86
CA GLY A 500 13.09 1.98 27.39
C GLY A 500 13.08 1.69 28.89
N ARG A 501 14.25 1.77 29.54
CA ARG A 501 14.47 1.31 30.93
C ARG A 501 14.21 2.38 32.00
N ASP A 502 14.29 3.66 31.64
CA ASP A 502 14.45 4.80 32.56
C ASP A 502 13.35 4.98 33.63
N GLN A 503 12.11 4.53 33.38
CA GLN A 503 10.98 4.76 34.30
C GLN A 503 10.52 3.50 35.06
N ALA A 504 11.16 2.35 34.78
CA ALA A 504 10.75 1.06 35.34
C ALA A 504 10.93 1.00 36.87
N GLU A 505 12.06 1.49 37.39
CA GLU A 505 12.38 1.46 38.82
C GLU A 505 11.37 2.27 39.64
N PHE A 506 11.08 3.49 39.22
CA PHE A 506 10.10 4.34 39.89
C PHE A 506 8.68 3.76 39.85
N ALA A 507 8.28 3.19 38.72
CA ALA A 507 6.96 2.58 38.61
C ALA A 507 6.82 1.38 39.55
N VAL A 508 7.87 0.56 39.68
CA VAL A 508 7.90 -0.57 40.61
C VAL A 508 7.88 -0.10 42.07
N ASP A 509 8.67 0.91 42.43
CA ASP A 509 8.66 1.47 43.78
C ASP A 509 7.30 2.07 44.17
N LEU A 510 6.66 2.77 43.23
CA LEU A 510 5.34 3.34 43.46
C LEU A 510 4.27 2.25 43.62
N ALA A 511 4.35 1.21 42.78
CA ALA A 511 3.47 0.04 42.88
C ALA A 511 3.63 -0.69 44.21
N LYS A 512 4.87 -0.83 44.69
CA LYS A 512 5.17 -1.40 46.00
C LYS A 512 4.55 -0.60 47.13
N ARG A 513 4.72 0.73 47.12
CA ARG A 513 4.17 1.64 48.14
C ARG A 513 2.64 1.64 48.19
N ARG A 514 1.99 1.45 47.03
CA ARG A 514 0.52 1.41 46.92
C ARG A 514 -0.08 0.02 47.06
N GLY A 515 0.74 -1.04 47.17
CA GLY A 515 0.25 -2.42 47.12
C GLY A 515 -0.47 -2.74 45.81
N ALA A 516 -0.05 -2.12 44.70
CA ALA A 516 -0.73 -2.16 43.43
C ALA A 516 -0.16 -3.24 42.49
N THR A 517 -0.97 -3.64 41.50
CA THR A 517 -0.51 -4.40 40.34
C THR A 517 0.00 -3.43 39.27
N LEU A 518 1.19 -3.68 38.72
CA LEU A 518 1.81 -2.83 37.71
C LEU A 518 1.67 -3.44 36.32
N PHE A 519 0.90 -2.79 35.46
CA PHE A 519 0.85 -3.07 34.03
C PHE A 519 1.95 -2.28 33.33
N VAL A 520 2.71 -2.92 32.45
CA VAL A 520 3.81 -2.28 31.71
C VAL A 520 3.55 -2.45 30.23
N LEU A 521 3.19 -1.35 29.57
CA LEU A 521 2.84 -1.33 28.16
C LEU A 521 4.03 -0.83 27.34
N PHE A 522 4.45 -1.63 26.35
CA PHE A 522 5.34 -1.18 25.29
C PHE A 522 4.57 -1.14 23.97
N VAL A 523 4.52 0.04 23.34
CA VAL A 523 3.86 0.24 22.05
C VAL A 523 4.91 0.38 20.95
N ARG A 524 5.02 -0.63 20.09
CA ARG A 524 5.83 -0.57 18.86
C ARG A 524 5.04 0.12 17.75
N THR A 525 5.56 1.24 17.25
CA THR A 525 4.96 1.93 16.10
C THR A 525 5.17 1.15 14.81
N LEU A 526 4.09 0.81 14.13
CA LEU A 526 4.09 0.25 12.78
C LEU A 526 3.21 1.13 11.88
N ARG A 527 3.81 1.79 10.89
CA ARG A 527 3.12 2.70 9.95
C ARG A 527 3.07 2.13 8.54
N LEU A 528 2.66 0.86 8.47
CA LEU A 528 2.33 0.19 7.22
C LEU A 528 0.86 -0.19 7.28
N LEU A 529 0.10 0.23 6.28
CA LEU A 529 -1.34 -0.04 6.21
C LEU A 529 -1.62 -1.49 5.80
N ASP A 530 -0.73 -2.10 5.00
CA ASP A 530 -0.93 -3.39 4.33
C ASP A 530 -0.03 -4.52 4.84
N VAL A 531 0.11 -4.67 6.17
CA VAL A 531 0.83 -5.82 6.75
C VAL A 531 -0.13 -7.03 6.85
N GLN A 532 0.31 -8.28 6.90
CA GLN A 532 -0.61 -9.42 7.13
C GLN A 532 -0.71 -9.82 8.61
N PRO A 533 -1.75 -10.56 9.04
CA PRO A 533 -1.78 -11.17 10.37
C PRO A 533 -0.54 -12.02 10.62
N GLY A 534 0.04 -11.91 11.81
CA GLY A 534 1.27 -12.63 12.16
C GLY A 534 2.57 -12.08 11.56
N GLN A 535 2.51 -11.05 10.71
CA GLN A 535 3.66 -10.24 10.22
C GLN A 535 3.81 -8.90 10.96
N VAL A 536 2.90 -8.64 11.90
CA VAL A 536 3.05 -7.56 12.87
C VAL A 536 4.30 -7.86 13.72
N PRO A 537 5.15 -6.86 14.05
CA PRO A 537 6.35 -7.09 14.84
C PRO A 537 6.02 -7.84 16.12
N ARG A 538 6.67 -8.96 16.38
CA ARG A 538 6.50 -9.75 17.60
C ARG A 538 7.50 -9.32 18.65
N ILE A 539 7.15 -9.52 19.92
CA ILE A 539 8.08 -9.26 21.02
C ILE A 539 9.38 -10.05 20.89
N GLU A 540 9.34 -11.26 20.31
CA GLU A 540 10.48 -12.15 20.07
C GLU A 540 11.55 -11.51 19.17
N ASP A 541 11.13 -10.65 18.25
CA ASP A 541 11.98 -9.98 17.26
C ASP A 541 12.25 -8.50 17.63
N ASP A 542 11.79 -8.05 18.80
CA ASP A 542 11.87 -6.66 19.26
C ASP A 542 12.79 -6.51 20.49
N PRO A 543 14.08 -6.17 20.29
CA PRO A 543 15.04 -6.06 21.39
C PRO A 543 14.75 -4.86 22.32
N ASP A 544 14.16 -3.77 21.84
CA ASP A 544 13.86 -2.63 22.71
C ASP A 544 12.67 -2.96 23.62
N ALA A 545 11.66 -3.64 23.09
CA ALA A 545 10.51 -4.11 23.87
C ALA A 545 10.95 -5.13 24.93
N GLN A 546 11.78 -6.09 24.53
CA GLN A 546 12.37 -7.07 25.46
C GLN A 546 13.15 -6.38 26.59
N ALA A 547 13.99 -5.40 26.24
CA ALA A 547 14.76 -4.66 27.23
C ALA A 547 13.85 -3.83 28.16
N ALA A 548 12.83 -3.16 27.64
CA ALA A 548 11.95 -2.31 28.43
C ALA A 548 11.02 -3.13 29.36
N LEU A 549 10.28 -4.08 28.78
CA LEU A 549 9.35 -4.94 29.51
C LEU A 549 10.10 -5.85 30.48
N GLY A 550 11.20 -6.46 30.00
CA GLY A 550 12.01 -7.35 30.81
C GLY A 550 12.62 -6.64 32.02
N THR A 551 13.10 -5.40 31.87
CA THR A 551 13.63 -4.61 33.00
C THR A 551 12.56 -4.41 34.07
N ALA A 552 11.34 -4.03 33.68
CA ALA A 552 10.25 -3.83 34.63
C ALA A 552 9.83 -5.14 35.32
N SER A 553 9.76 -6.25 34.59
CA SER A 553 9.45 -7.57 35.15
C SER A 553 10.50 -8.06 36.16
N VAL A 554 11.79 -7.84 35.87
CA VAL A 554 12.89 -8.21 36.80
C VAL A 554 12.83 -7.37 38.07
N LEU A 555 12.65 -6.05 37.94
CA LEU A 555 12.54 -5.14 39.09
C LEU A 555 11.31 -5.46 39.94
N GLY A 556 10.16 -5.72 39.30
CA GLY A 556 8.93 -6.11 39.98
C GLY A 556 9.09 -7.38 40.82
N ARG A 557 9.71 -8.43 40.25
CA ARG A 557 9.98 -9.68 40.98
C ARG A 557 10.88 -9.45 42.19
N ARG A 558 11.97 -8.68 42.05
CA ARG A 558 12.86 -8.34 43.17
C ARG A 558 12.14 -7.53 44.26
N ALA A 559 11.18 -6.70 43.87
CA ALA A 559 10.42 -5.87 44.78
C ALA A 559 9.17 -6.56 45.39
N GLY A 560 8.81 -7.75 44.93
CA GLY A 560 7.58 -8.45 45.33
C GLY A 560 6.30 -7.84 44.73
N VAL A 561 6.41 -7.11 43.62
CA VAL A 561 5.31 -6.42 42.94
C VAL A 561 4.81 -7.28 41.76
N PRO A 562 3.50 -7.58 41.66
CA PRO A 562 2.93 -8.22 40.47
C PRO A 562 3.06 -7.31 39.25
N VAL A 563 3.80 -7.77 38.22
CA VAL A 563 4.00 -7.04 36.97
C VAL A 563 3.39 -7.80 35.80
N VAL A 564 2.57 -7.12 35.00
CA VAL A 564 1.96 -7.65 33.78
C VAL A 564 2.55 -6.94 32.57
N PRO A 565 3.49 -7.56 31.83
CA PRO A 565 4.02 -7.01 30.60
C PRO A 565 2.98 -7.12 29.47
N ILE A 566 2.78 -6.00 28.77
CA ILE A 566 1.89 -5.88 27.62
C ILE A 566 2.71 -5.36 26.43
N TYR A 567 2.67 -6.11 25.34
CA TYR A 567 3.30 -5.71 24.08
C TYR A 567 2.23 -5.48 23.02
N VAL A 568 2.21 -4.27 22.46
CA VAL A 568 1.27 -3.86 21.42
C VAL A 568 2.04 -3.30 20.24
N ALA A 569 1.61 -3.66 19.04
CA ALA A 569 2.14 -3.09 17.81
C ALA A 569 1.00 -2.42 17.04
N GLY A 570 1.07 -1.09 16.90
CA GLY A 570 -0.03 -0.29 16.37
C GLY A 570 0.42 1.03 15.75
N PRO A 571 -0.48 1.71 15.00
CA PRO A 571 -0.17 2.95 14.31
C PRO A 571 -0.24 4.20 15.21
N ASP A 572 -1.03 4.17 16.30
CA ASP A 572 -1.25 5.31 17.21
C ASP A 572 -0.82 4.99 18.66
N ILE A 573 0.35 5.49 19.06
CA ILE A 573 0.88 5.24 20.41
C ILE A 573 -0.07 5.79 21.49
N ALA A 574 -0.62 6.99 21.31
CA ALA A 574 -1.43 7.63 22.34
C ALA A 574 -2.76 6.90 22.52
N GLY A 575 -3.41 6.51 21.42
CA GLY A 575 -4.61 5.70 21.41
C GLY A 575 -4.42 4.36 22.13
N GLU A 576 -3.36 3.61 21.79
CA GLU A 576 -3.07 2.32 22.45
C GLU A 576 -2.79 2.50 23.95
N ILE A 577 -2.05 3.55 24.36
CA ILE A 577 -1.83 3.83 25.78
C ILE A 577 -3.16 4.05 26.51
N LEU A 578 -4.05 4.88 25.95
CA LEU A 578 -5.34 5.21 26.56
C LEU A 578 -6.28 4.00 26.61
N ASP A 579 -6.37 3.26 25.51
CA ASP A 579 -7.26 2.10 25.38
C ASP A 579 -6.87 1.00 26.37
N TYR A 580 -5.58 0.68 26.49
CA TYR A 580 -5.11 -0.32 27.44
C TYR A 580 -5.20 0.17 28.89
N THR A 581 -4.94 1.46 29.15
CA THR A 581 -5.14 2.03 30.49
C THR A 581 -6.59 1.87 30.94
N THR A 582 -7.55 2.10 30.02
CA THR A 582 -8.99 1.96 30.28
C THR A 582 -9.41 0.50 30.38
N THR A 583 -8.99 -0.34 29.44
CA THR A 583 -9.32 -1.78 29.37
C THR A 583 -8.89 -2.53 30.62
N TYR A 584 -7.73 -2.20 31.18
CA TYR A 584 -7.23 -2.80 32.42
C TYR A 584 -7.70 -2.07 33.68
N GLY A 585 -8.45 -0.97 33.57
CA GLY A 585 -8.98 -0.21 34.70
C GLY A 585 -7.88 0.38 35.58
N CYS A 586 -6.85 0.96 34.97
CA CYS A 586 -5.72 1.55 35.70
C CYS A 586 -6.08 2.94 36.23
N GLU A 587 -5.84 3.19 37.51
CA GLU A 587 -6.12 4.47 38.20
C GLU A 587 -4.99 5.51 38.03
N LEU A 588 -3.79 5.07 37.65
CA LEU A 588 -2.63 5.93 37.43
C LEU A 588 -1.89 5.50 36.15
N LEU A 589 -1.55 6.46 35.30
CA LEU A 589 -0.72 6.29 34.13
C LEU A 589 0.62 7.02 34.31
N ILE A 590 1.73 6.29 34.21
CA ILE A 590 3.09 6.80 34.33
C ILE A 590 3.71 6.90 32.92
N MET A 591 4.21 8.09 32.57
CA MET A 591 4.88 8.35 31.29
C MET A 591 6.22 9.09 31.47
N GLY A 592 7.23 8.69 30.71
CA GLY A 592 8.49 9.44 30.61
C GLY A 592 8.38 10.64 29.67
N LYS A 593 9.02 11.78 30.02
CA LYS A 593 9.20 12.91 29.09
C LYS A 593 10.10 12.51 27.92
N THR A 594 9.70 12.90 26.70
CA THR A 594 10.33 12.48 25.45
C THR A 594 11.65 13.22 25.18
N ARG A 595 12.74 12.52 24.84
CA ARG A 595 14.05 13.12 24.45
C ARG A 595 14.11 13.65 23.00
N ARG A 596 12.97 13.92 22.34
CA ARG A 596 12.96 14.30 20.91
C ARG A 596 13.23 15.81 20.72
N GLY A 597 14.07 16.14 19.72
CA GLY A 597 14.30 17.51 19.28
C GLY A 597 12.99 18.22 18.92
N VAL A 598 12.96 19.56 19.03
CA VAL A 598 11.76 20.39 18.84
C VAL A 598 11.05 20.11 17.51
N PHE A 599 11.82 19.88 16.43
CA PHE A 599 11.30 19.57 15.09
C PHE A 599 10.61 18.20 14.97
N ALA A 600 11.06 17.20 15.74
CA ALA A 600 10.42 15.88 15.77
C ALA A 600 9.15 15.86 16.65
N ARG A 601 8.95 16.86 17.52
CA ARG A 601 7.73 17.04 18.31
C ARG A 601 6.59 17.67 17.52
N SER A 602 6.89 18.57 16.56
CA SER A 602 5.88 19.21 15.72
C SER A 602 5.31 18.27 14.65
N LEU A 603 6.12 17.37 14.09
CA LEU A 603 5.71 16.45 13.01
C LEU A 603 4.95 15.21 13.50
N ASP A 604 5.31 14.68 14.68
CA ASP A 604 4.84 13.37 15.16
C ASP A 604 3.83 13.47 16.31
N GLY A 605 3.45 14.70 16.69
CA GLY A 605 2.59 15.02 17.83
C GLY A 605 3.29 14.76 19.17
N ASP A 606 3.01 15.62 20.16
CA ASP A 606 3.40 15.34 21.54
C ASP A 606 2.46 14.25 22.10
N VAL A 607 2.94 13.00 22.14
CA VAL A 607 2.20 11.84 22.66
C VAL A 607 1.71 12.12 24.08
N VAL A 608 2.52 12.79 24.92
CA VAL A 608 2.14 13.12 26.30
C VAL A 608 0.99 14.13 26.28
N ALA A 609 1.04 15.15 25.42
CA ALA A 609 -0.05 16.12 25.27
C ALA A 609 -1.32 15.51 24.66
N GLN A 610 -1.20 14.51 23.78
CA GLN A 610 -2.34 13.81 23.21
C GLN A 610 -3.01 12.90 24.24
N VAL A 611 -2.23 12.17 25.03
CA VAL A 611 -2.71 11.35 26.16
C VAL A 611 -3.36 12.24 27.21
N ALA A 612 -2.72 13.35 27.61
CA ALA A 612 -3.27 14.28 28.59
C ALA A 612 -4.61 14.89 28.17
N ARG A 613 -4.83 15.13 26.87
CA ARG A 613 -6.09 15.67 26.34
C ARG A 613 -7.26 14.69 26.33
N HIS A 614 -6.99 13.39 26.25
CA HIS A 614 -8.02 12.35 26.12
C HIS A 614 -7.96 11.37 27.29
N LEU A 615 -7.36 11.79 28.41
CA LEU A 615 -7.22 10.96 29.59
C LEU A 615 -8.62 10.64 30.15
N PRO A 616 -8.96 9.37 30.42
CA PRO A 616 -10.27 9.00 30.94
C PRO A 616 -10.51 9.59 32.33
N GLU A 617 -11.78 9.88 32.65
CA GLU A 617 -12.15 10.33 34.00
C GLU A 617 -11.76 9.28 35.05
N GLY A 618 -11.15 9.73 36.15
CA GLY A 618 -10.66 8.86 37.23
C GLY A 618 -9.24 8.32 37.07
N VAL A 619 -8.57 8.57 35.94
CA VAL A 619 -7.15 8.20 35.75
C VAL A 619 -6.25 9.42 36.04
N THR A 620 -5.26 9.25 36.92
CA THR A 620 -4.25 10.28 37.17
C THR A 620 -3.05 10.09 36.23
N LEU A 621 -2.61 11.14 35.53
CA LEU A 621 -1.40 11.10 34.69
C LEU A 621 -0.19 11.65 35.45
N LEU A 622 0.88 10.85 35.54
CA LEU A 622 2.15 11.24 36.15
C LEU A 622 3.26 11.22 35.09
N THR A 623 3.83 12.40 34.83
CA THR A 623 4.93 12.56 33.86
C THR A 623 6.26 12.80 34.58
N ARG A 624 7.31 12.08 34.18
CA ARG A 624 8.63 12.20 34.83
C ARG A 624 9.75 12.40 33.80
N ALA A 625 10.71 13.26 34.11
CA ALA A 625 11.95 13.35 33.34
C ALA A 625 12.80 12.09 33.60
N PRO A 626 13.59 11.60 32.63
CA PRO A 626 14.55 10.53 32.90
C PRO A 626 15.50 10.96 34.02
N GLY A 627 15.65 10.16 35.06
CA GLY A 627 16.71 10.37 36.04
C GLY A 627 18.07 10.11 35.37
N ALA A 628 19.09 10.90 35.70
CA ALA A 628 20.47 10.53 35.38
C ALA A 628 20.76 9.17 36.05
N VAL A 629 21.31 8.23 35.29
CA VAL A 629 21.87 7.00 35.86
C VAL A 629 22.93 7.44 36.86
N PRO A 630 22.87 7.04 38.15
CA PRO A 630 23.96 7.35 39.08
C PRO A 630 25.22 6.67 38.55
N GLU A 631 26.27 7.44 38.25
CA GLU A 631 27.61 6.89 38.10
C GLU A 631 27.92 6.08 39.38
N ARG A 632 28.29 4.82 39.22
CA ARG A 632 28.83 4.04 40.34
C ARG A 632 30.05 4.81 40.87
N PRO A 633 30.24 4.91 42.20
CA PRO A 633 31.52 5.37 42.73
C PRO A 633 32.61 4.44 42.17
N GLU A 634 33.69 5.02 41.66
CA GLU A 634 34.89 4.27 41.31
C GLU A 634 35.33 3.44 42.54
N PRO A 635 35.71 2.17 42.36
CA PRO A 635 36.29 1.41 43.46
C PRO A 635 37.61 2.08 43.86
N ASP A 636 37.71 2.48 45.14
CA ASP A 636 38.94 2.94 45.77
C ASP A 636 40.08 1.97 45.44
N HIS A 637 41.08 2.45 44.70
CA HIS A 637 42.35 1.77 44.55
C HIS A 637 43.07 1.81 45.92
N PRO A 638 43.41 0.66 46.53
CA PRO A 638 44.26 0.67 47.70
C PRO A 638 45.65 1.17 47.30
N ALA A 639 46.11 2.24 47.97
CA ALA A 639 47.46 2.75 47.85
C ALA A 639 48.47 1.64 48.16
N GLN A 640 49.31 1.31 47.18
CA GLN A 640 50.50 0.49 47.41
C GLN A 640 51.68 1.41 47.71
N VAL A 641 52.39 1.03 48.78
CA VAL A 641 53.68 1.53 49.27
C VAL A 641 54.77 1.42 48.21
#